data_AF-A0A0F2SI86-F1
#
_entry.id   AF-A0A0F2SI86-F1
#
_cell.length_a   1.000
_cell.length_b   1.000
_cell.length_c   1.000
_cell.angle_alpha   90.00
_cell.angle_beta   90.00
_cell.angle_gamma   90.00
#
_symmetry.space_group_name_H-M   'P 1'
#
loop_
_entity.id
_entity.type
_entity.pdbx_description
1 polymer ?
#
loop_
_entity_poly.entity_id
_entity_poly.type
_entity_poly.pdbx_seq_one_letter_code
_entity_poly.pdbx_strand_id
1 'polypeptide(L)'
;MISAPVAIAGVSGLPQPVESRLLKPMETLAIPQVTLEEAILIVKSNFDVPIEYTDFNSTYNTYDDRQVWALRWNGTAERPGEFAAEVSAINGNIISMNYWKNDTQVGNSPSIPPITKLAAREISNNLLKRLLGKLSEDLRLIPSDSEIMPLDYSPVNYNLQYQRLIDGVPFLSNGANVQVSSTDGHITSYNLNWNEVKAPEGKGVINSTQAQQAFIKAPFFKLEYWVPSSYRPLVAGQKQVAKLVYQLRGQNGGAIDAFTGEPLQLNQGDWLMTDSFGTGGMGNAKEERAGSISDGAQVLTPQEQLEVERTAKLLKRDEAIAAVQRWIEIPANLTLRSANLGTDWRSADKRIWSFNWNSMGSDKGDGTPQYLSARVSATTGELYGFDISNQPSGKTEAKLDRLAAQNLAEEFLKKVQPDRFSQVVLNTEINNQMDKISPEPWNIQAYSYHRVVNGVDFPDNGMIVNVDPVAGKVTSYELNWSEHELSSVSGILSKEQAVESFLKARPLTLNYVRIYSNGMPGDLRLVYLPVSQDRSISISNILDAKSGELLDYQGLPLEKGPKPYNFTDLEGVNGASEIAALGQAGLFGDYGNSFKPLEKMNLGSLLRAMYLNRFGQWGNTGLTESEILKKAKEQGWLKEEMQPGDPVSREILVKVLLRYIQLDKLAELNDIYQVKFQDAAQINPDALGFFALASSTGILKVEGQVLAPLETVSRAEAATALFRALGWRK
;
A
#
# COMPACT_ATOMS: atom_id res chain seq x y z
N MET A 1 73.25 -56.57 -1.03
CA MET A 1 72.71 -57.91 -0.79
C MET A 1 71.46 -57.77 0.06
N ILE A 2 70.46 -58.58 -0.30
CA ILE A 2 69.13 -58.72 0.28
C ILE A 2 69.19 -58.86 1.80
N SER A 3 68.36 -58.11 2.54
CA SER A 3 67.50 -58.61 3.65
C SER A 3 66.78 -57.46 4.38
N ALA A 4 65.46 -57.40 4.20
CA ALA A 4 64.50 -56.95 5.22
C ALA A 4 64.20 -58.16 6.15
N PRO A 5 63.57 -58.04 7.35
CA PRO A 5 62.16 -57.58 7.48
C PRO A 5 61.69 -56.90 8.81
N VAL A 6 60.57 -56.14 8.71
CA VAL A 6 59.35 -56.10 9.61
C VAL A 6 59.52 -55.53 11.06
N ALA A 7 58.71 -54.61 11.64
CA ALA A 7 57.23 -54.43 11.70
C ALA A 7 56.81 -52.96 12.07
N ILE A 8 55.75 -52.35 11.47
CA ILE A 8 54.32 -52.17 11.94
C ILE A 8 54.18 -51.18 13.14
N ALA A 9 53.31 -50.15 13.26
CA ALA A 9 52.18 -49.55 12.48
C ALA A 9 51.96 -48.08 12.95
N GLY A 10 51.51 -47.17 12.08
CA GLY A 10 50.18 -46.53 12.14
C GLY A 10 50.30 -45.00 12.38
N VAL A 11 49.44 -44.06 11.95
CA VAL A 11 48.12 -44.03 11.28
C VAL A 11 47.92 -42.61 10.68
N SER A 12 47.15 -42.50 9.58
CA SER A 12 46.39 -41.33 9.03
C SER A 12 47.13 -40.03 8.70
N GLY A 13 47.04 -39.42 7.51
CA GLY A 13 45.95 -39.43 6.52
C GLY A 13 45.56 -37.97 6.24
N LEU A 14 46.33 -37.31 5.37
CA LEU A 14 46.21 -35.88 5.02
C LEU A 14 44.89 -35.59 4.25
N PRO A 15 44.20 -34.47 4.51
CA PRO A 15 43.04 -34.06 3.72
C PRO A 15 43.44 -33.50 2.35
N GLN A 16 42.69 -33.90 1.33
CA GLN A 16 42.76 -33.45 -0.06
C GLN A 16 42.41 -31.96 -0.20
N PRO A 17 42.98 -31.24 -1.19
CA PRO A 17 42.72 -29.82 -1.39
C PRO A 17 41.32 -29.59 -1.96
N VAL A 18 40.62 -28.62 -1.38
CA VAL A 18 39.34 -28.08 -1.86
C VAL A 18 39.54 -27.46 -3.24
N GLU A 19 38.88 -28.01 -4.25
CA GLU A 19 38.78 -27.39 -5.57
C GLU A 19 38.21 -25.97 -5.44
N SER A 20 39.04 -24.98 -5.73
CA SER A 20 38.59 -23.63 -6.00
C SER A 20 37.63 -23.67 -7.19
N ARG A 21 36.33 -23.48 -6.96
CA ARG A 21 35.40 -23.12 -8.04
C ARG A 21 35.87 -21.81 -8.63
N LEU A 22 36.56 -21.93 -9.76
CA LEU A 22 37.00 -20.83 -10.61
C LEU A 22 35.83 -19.84 -10.80
N LEU A 23 36.06 -18.59 -10.40
CA LEU A 23 35.29 -17.45 -10.86
C LEU A 23 35.21 -17.56 -12.39
N LYS A 24 33.99 -17.60 -12.94
CA LYS A 24 33.80 -17.46 -14.39
C LYS A 24 34.52 -16.18 -14.83
N PRO A 25 35.26 -16.20 -15.96
CA PRO A 25 35.90 -14.99 -16.47
C PRO A 25 34.82 -13.92 -16.68
N MET A 26 35.16 -12.68 -16.33
CA MET A 26 34.42 -11.47 -16.69
C MET A 26 34.03 -11.59 -18.16
N GLU A 27 32.73 -11.69 -18.47
CA GLU A 27 32.26 -11.74 -19.84
C GLU A 27 32.81 -10.50 -20.57
N THR A 28 33.63 -10.75 -21.59
CA THR A 28 33.97 -9.76 -22.60
C THR A 28 32.67 -9.14 -23.09
N LEU A 29 32.52 -7.80 -22.99
CA LEU A 29 31.38 -7.04 -23.51
C LEU A 29 30.95 -7.63 -24.86
N ALA A 30 29.84 -8.36 -24.85
CA ALA A 30 29.28 -8.93 -26.07
C ALA A 30 28.94 -7.76 -26.99
N ILE A 31 29.37 -7.83 -28.25
CA ILE A 31 28.96 -6.86 -29.25
C ILE A 31 27.43 -6.97 -29.36
N PRO A 32 26.67 -5.86 -29.20
CA PRO A 32 25.22 -5.91 -29.26
C PRO A 32 24.78 -6.43 -30.62
N GLN A 33 23.87 -7.42 -30.63
CA GLN A 33 23.36 -8.03 -31.87
C GLN A 33 22.47 -7.07 -32.66
N VAL A 34 21.76 -6.19 -31.94
CA VAL A 34 20.99 -5.08 -32.48
C VAL A 34 21.80 -3.80 -32.31
N THR A 35 22.11 -3.14 -33.41
CA THR A 35 22.80 -1.85 -33.44
C THR A 35 21.90 -0.71 -32.93
N LEU A 36 22.49 0.42 -32.55
CA LEU A 36 21.74 1.62 -32.16
C LEU A 36 20.82 2.11 -33.31
N GLU A 37 21.29 2.06 -34.55
CA GLU A 37 20.50 2.46 -35.73
C GLU A 37 19.26 1.56 -35.89
N GLU A 38 19.45 0.24 -35.81
CA GLU A 38 18.34 -0.72 -35.85
C GLU A 38 17.37 -0.50 -34.69
N ALA A 39 17.86 -0.23 -33.47
CA ALA A 39 17.01 0.07 -32.32
C ALA A 39 16.14 1.32 -32.53
N ILE A 40 16.71 2.39 -33.10
CA ILE A 40 15.97 3.62 -33.44
C ILE A 40 14.89 3.31 -34.50
N LEU A 41 15.22 2.55 -35.53
CA LEU A 41 14.29 2.17 -36.60
C LEU A 41 13.16 1.27 -36.08
N ILE A 42 13.46 0.34 -35.18
CA ILE A 42 12.47 -0.51 -34.51
C ILE A 42 11.44 0.35 -33.77
N VAL A 43 11.89 1.33 -32.99
CA VAL A 43 10.98 2.23 -32.26
C VAL A 43 10.12 3.05 -33.23
N LYS A 44 10.74 3.73 -34.20
CA LYS A 44 10.03 4.60 -35.16
C LYS A 44 9.07 3.84 -36.09
N SER A 45 9.29 2.54 -36.30
CA SER A 45 8.38 1.70 -37.10
C SER A 45 7.15 1.25 -36.30
N ASN A 46 7.20 1.33 -34.96
CA ASN A 46 6.15 0.84 -34.07
C ASN A 46 5.41 1.94 -33.31
N PHE A 47 6.01 3.13 -33.20
CA PHE A 47 5.48 4.28 -32.49
C PHE A 47 5.74 5.58 -33.24
N ASP A 48 4.78 6.49 -33.16
CA ASP A 48 4.88 7.84 -33.72
C ASP A 48 5.73 8.73 -32.79
N VAL A 49 7.03 8.79 -33.05
CA VAL A 49 7.94 9.70 -32.32
C VAL A 49 7.73 11.13 -32.83
N PRO A 50 7.39 12.11 -31.97
CA PRO A 50 7.15 13.48 -32.39
C PRO A 50 8.36 14.09 -33.12
N ILE A 51 8.13 14.64 -34.32
CA ILE A 51 9.20 15.20 -35.17
C ILE A 51 9.82 16.46 -34.58
N GLU A 52 9.06 17.17 -33.74
CA GLU A 52 9.51 18.35 -33.00
C GLU A 52 10.47 18.02 -31.84
N TYR A 53 10.56 16.76 -31.39
CA TYR A 53 11.46 16.34 -30.31
C TYR A 53 12.86 16.10 -30.86
N THR A 54 13.57 17.21 -31.07
CA THR A 54 14.87 17.25 -31.76
C THR A 54 16.08 17.03 -30.84
N ASP A 55 15.90 17.15 -29.52
CA ASP A 55 16.94 16.82 -28.53
C ASP A 55 16.94 15.30 -28.26
N PHE A 56 17.78 14.58 -28.99
CA PHE A 56 17.90 13.12 -28.90
C PHE A 56 19.16 12.70 -28.15
N ASN A 57 19.01 11.76 -27.22
CA ASN A 57 20.13 11.06 -26.59
C ASN A 57 19.86 9.54 -26.50
N SER A 58 20.94 8.78 -26.37
CA SER A 58 20.89 7.32 -26.22
C SER A 58 21.96 6.82 -25.26
N THR A 59 21.64 5.78 -24.49
CA THR A 59 22.61 5.04 -23.66
C THR A 59 22.51 3.54 -23.89
N TYR A 60 23.62 2.84 -23.66
CA TYR A 60 23.65 1.38 -23.62
C TYR A 60 23.74 0.93 -22.17
N ASN A 61 22.76 0.15 -21.73
CA ASN A 61 22.68 -0.30 -20.34
C ASN A 61 22.72 -1.83 -20.27
N THR A 62 23.40 -2.34 -19.25
CA THR A 62 23.44 -3.76 -18.90
C THR A 62 23.02 -3.94 -17.44
N TYR A 63 21.94 -4.68 -17.19
CA TYR A 63 21.43 -4.95 -15.84
C TYR A 63 21.09 -6.44 -15.73
N ASP A 64 21.60 -7.14 -14.71
CA ASP A 64 21.35 -8.57 -14.47
C ASP A 64 21.43 -9.44 -15.76
N ASP A 65 20.28 -9.75 -16.37
CA ASP A 65 20.09 -10.55 -17.59
C ASP A 65 19.71 -9.73 -18.86
N ARG A 66 19.72 -8.39 -18.79
CA ARG A 66 19.28 -7.49 -19.87
C ARG A 66 20.41 -6.64 -20.42
N GLN A 67 20.44 -6.56 -21.75
CA GLN A 67 21.25 -5.62 -22.52
C GLN A 67 20.29 -4.78 -23.35
N VAL A 68 20.26 -3.46 -23.15
CA VAL A 68 19.27 -2.57 -23.78
C VAL A 68 19.90 -1.28 -24.30
N TRP A 69 19.35 -0.82 -25.42
CA TRP A 69 19.48 0.56 -25.88
C TRP A 69 18.36 1.39 -25.26
N ALA A 70 18.69 2.36 -24.43
CA ALA A 70 17.75 3.36 -23.93
C ALA A 70 17.82 4.59 -24.84
N LEU A 71 16.67 4.98 -25.39
CA LEU A 71 16.52 6.06 -26.37
C LEU A 71 15.59 7.12 -25.78
N ARG A 72 15.95 8.40 -25.91
CA ARG A 72 15.15 9.51 -25.39
C ARG A 72 15.14 10.67 -26.39
N TRP A 73 13.95 11.15 -26.69
CA TRP A 73 13.66 12.33 -27.50
C TRP A 73 12.93 13.34 -26.62
N ASN A 74 13.54 14.50 -26.38
CA ASN A 74 12.96 15.56 -25.56
C ASN A 74 12.35 16.67 -26.43
N GLY A 75 11.25 17.22 -25.94
CA GLY A 75 10.65 18.45 -26.45
C GLY A 75 11.48 19.69 -26.10
N THR A 76 11.17 20.81 -26.75
CA THR A 76 11.87 22.08 -26.51
C THR A 76 11.35 22.76 -25.24
N ALA A 77 12.04 23.80 -24.77
CA ALA A 77 11.56 24.60 -23.62
C ALA A 77 10.17 25.23 -23.87
N GLU A 78 9.82 25.53 -25.12
CA GLU A 78 8.52 26.09 -25.51
C GLU A 78 7.41 25.02 -25.58
N ARG A 79 7.78 23.75 -25.80
CA ARG A 79 6.88 22.60 -25.88
C ARG A 79 7.48 21.41 -25.12
N PRO A 80 7.49 21.47 -23.78
CA PRO A 80 8.12 20.44 -22.97
C PRO A 80 7.35 19.13 -23.07
N GLY A 81 8.11 18.04 -23.19
CA GLY A 81 7.62 16.68 -23.30
C GLY A 81 8.78 15.72 -23.53
N GLU A 82 8.50 14.43 -23.54
CA GLU A 82 9.49 13.39 -23.73
C GLU A 82 8.86 12.16 -24.36
N PHE A 83 9.58 11.56 -25.30
CA PHE A 83 9.36 10.19 -25.72
C PHE A 83 10.61 9.39 -25.36
N ALA A 84 10.46 8.32 -24.58
CA ALA A 84 11.55 7.43 -24.22
C ALA A 84 11.20 5.98 -24.52
N ALA A 85 12.16 5.19 -24.96
CA ALA A 85 11.97 3.77 -25.21
C ALA A 85 13.24 2.97 -24.91
N GLU A 86 13.07 1.72 -24.49
CA GLU A 86 14.17 0.77 -24.32
C GLU A 86 13.99 -0.41 -25.28
N VAL A 87 15.04 -0.76 -26.01
CA VAL A 87 15.05 -1.87 -26.96
C VAL A 87 16.11 -2.88 -26.55
N SER A 88 15.75 -4.16 -26.51
CA SER A 88 16.69 -5.25 -26.28
C SER A 88 17.78 -5.27 -27.35
N ALA A 89 19.03 -5.14 -26.93
CA ALA A 89 20.19 -5.18 -27.80
C ALA A 89 20.50 -6.60 -28.31
N ILE A 90 19.77 -7.62 -27.84
CA ILE A 90 19.95 -9.02 -28.20
C ILE A 90 18.93 -9.43 -29.28
N ASN A 91 17.65 -9.12 -29.08
CA ASN A 91 16.57 -9.63 -29.93
C ASN A 91 15.66 -8.56 -30.54
N GLY A 92 15.91 -7.27 -30.25
CA GLY A 92 15.16 -6.16 -30.82
C GLY A 92 13.77 -5.94 -30.21
N ASN A 93 13.37 -6.71 -29.19
CA ASN A 93 12.10 -6.48 -28.50
C ASN A 93 12.11 -5.11 -27.83
N ILE A 94 11.05 -4.34 -28.00
CA ILE A 94 10.83 -3.12 -27.22
C ILE A 94 10.45 -3.56 -25.80
N ILE A 95 11.22 -3.14 -24.82
CA ILE A 95 11.05 -3.49 -23.40
C ILE A 95 10.20 -2.46 -22.68
N SER A 96 10.39 -1.19 -23.01
CA SER A 96 9.58 -0.11 -22.46
C SER A 96 9.41 1.01 -23.47
N MET A 97 8.30 1.74 -23.34
CA MET A 97 8.07 3.00 -24.03
C MET A 97 7.28 3.90 -23.07
N ASN A 98 7.68 5.16 -22.94
CA ASN A 98 6.93 6.17 -22.22
C ASN A 98 6.84 7.43 -23.08
N TYR A 99 5.65 7.99 -23.14
CA TYR A 99 5.39 9.24 -23.85
C TYR A 99 4.60 10.17 -22.93
N TRP A 100 5.18 11.33 -22.64
CA TRP A 100 4.48 12.40 -21.97
C TRP A 100 4.69 13.72 -22.70
N LYS A 101 3.69 14.58 -22.59
CA LYS A 101 3.74 15.94 -23.10
C LYS A 101 3.05 16.85 -22.11
N ASN A 102 3.53 18.08 -21.99
CA ASN A 102 2.83 19.10 -21.23
C ASN A 102 1.69 19.66 -22.08
N ASP A 103 0.57 18.92 -22.16
CA ASP A 103 -0.66 19.52 -22.66
C ASP A 103 -1.05 20.61 -21.65
N THR A 104 -1.10 21.88 -22.10
CA THR A 104 -1.70 22.97 -21.32
C THR A 104 -3.03 22.45 -20.81
N GLN A 105 -3.16 22.31 -19.48
CA GLN A 105 -4.33 21.70 -18.85
C GLN A 105 -5.60 22.26 -19.49
N VAL A 106 -6.21 21.48 -20.38
CA VAL A 106 -7.55 21.74 -20.86
C VAL A 106 -8.38 21.66 -19.60
N GLY A 107 -9.08 22.77 -19.28
CA GLY A 107 -9.64 23.00 -17.94
C GLY A 107 -10.36 21.80 -17.36
N ASN A 108 -10.39 21.72 -16.02
CA ASN A 108 -10.95 20.67 -15.17
C ASN A 108 -12.46 20.42 -15.36
N SER A 109 -12.89 20.15 -16.58
CA SER A 109 -14.26 19.82 -16.94
C SER A 109 -14.35 18.31 -17.17
N PRO A 110 -15.26 17.58 -16.52
CA PRO A 110 -15.54 16.21 -16.89
C PRO A 110 -15.86 16.13 -18.37
N SER A 111 -15.08 15.32 -19.05
CA SER A 111 -15.29 14.98 -20.45
C SER A 111 -15.70 13.52 -20.51
N ILE A 112 -16.70 13.23 -21.35
CA ILE A 112 -16.97 11.84 -21.74
C ILE A 112 -15.76 11.41 -22.56
N PRO A 113 -15.01 10.38 -22.12
CA PRO A 113 -13.82 9.95 -22.83
C PRO A 113 -14.18 9.52 -24.25
N PRO A 114 -13.56 10.09 -25.29
CA PRO A 114 -13.74 9.63 -26.67
C PRO A 114 -13.36 8.16 -26.84
N ILE A 115 -12.35 7.69 -26.08
CA ILE A 115 -11.92 6.30 -26.08
C ILE A 115 -12.55 5.59 -24.90
N THR A 116 -13.25 4.49 -25.17
CA THR A 116 -13.80 3.63 -24.11
C THR A 116 -12.75 2.64 -23.60
N LYS A 117 -12.95 2.07 -22.40
CA LYS A 117 -12.09 0.99 -21.87
C LYS A 117 -12.01 -0.22 -22.83
N LEU A 118 -13.11 -0.53 -23.53
CA LEU A 118 -13.13 -1.60 -24.54
C LEU A 118 -12.29 -1.23 -25.76
N ALA A 119 -12.40 0.00 -26.27
CA ALA A 119 -11.57 0.47 -27.38
C ALA A 119 -10.08 0.50 -27.00
N ALA A 120 -9.75 0.96 -25.78
CA ALA A 120 -8.40 0.92 -25.24
C ALA A 120 -7.84 -0.52 -25.16
N ARG A 121 -8.67 -1.50 -24.78
CA ARG A 121 -8.31 -2.92 -24.79
C ARG A 121 -7.95 -3.40 -26.20
N GLU A 122 -8.73 -3.04 -27.21
CA GLU A 122 -8.44 -3.39 -28.60
C GLU A 122 -7.15 -2.72 -29.11
N ILE A 123 -6.94 -1.44 -28.79
CA ILE A 123 -5.70 -0.72 -29.10
C ILE A 123 -4.48 -1.44 -28.49
N SER A 124 -4.57 -1.80 -27.21
CA SER A 124 -3.52 -2.53 -26.50
C SER A 124 -3.28 -3.93 -27.08
N ASN A 125 -4.34 -4.70 -27.38
CA ASN A 125 -4.21 -6.03 -27.99
C ASN A 125 -3.51 -5.96 -29.36
N ASN A 126 -3.83 -4.95 -30.18
CA ASN A 126 -3.19 -4.74 -31.47
C ASN A 126 -1.72 -4.35 -31.33
N LEU A 127 -1.38 -3.50 -30.34
CA LEU A 127 0.00 -3.16 -30.01
C LEU A 127 0.80 -4.42 -29.63
N LEU A 128 0.28 -5.22 -28.69
CA LEU A 128 0.97 -6.42 -28.22
C LEU A 128 1.19 -7.45 -29.33
N LYS A 129 0.21 -7.66 -30.20
CA LYS A 129 0.37 -8.54 -31.39
C LYS A 129 1.46 -8.03 -32.33
N ARG A 130 1.54 -6.72 -32.54
CA ARG A 130 2.56 -6.10 -33.41
C ARG A 130 3.97 -6.22 -32.80
N LEU A 131 4.11 -5.94 -31.51
CA LEU A 131 5.42 -5.92 -30.83
C LEU A 131 5.96 -7.32 -30.52
N LEU A 132 5.09 -8.24 -30.13
CA LEU A 132 5.50 -9.54 -29.56
C LEU A 132 5.25 -10.72 -30.52
N GLY A 133 4.51 -10.50 -31.62
CA GLY A 133 4.14 -11.54 -32.56
C GLY A 133 3.50 -12.74 -31.84
N LYS A 134 4.10 -13.92 -32.04
CA LYS A 134 3.61 -15.18 -31.43
C LYS A 134 3.62 -15.15 -29.89
N LEU A 135 4.55 -14.43 -29.24
CA LEU A 135 4.62 -14.36 -27.77
C LEU A 135 3.37 -13.69 -27.17
N SER A 136 2.63 -12.90 -27.95
CA SER A 136 1.36 -12.31 -27.50
C SER A 136 0.26 -13.36 -27.25
N GLU A 137 0.36 -14.56 -27.84
CA GLU A 137 -0.60 -15.65 -27.64
C GLU A 137 -0.55 -16.21 -26.21
N ASP A 138 0.58 -16.04 -25.53
CA ASP A 138 0.78 -16.44 -24.13
C ASP A 138 0.27 -15.39 -23.14
N LEU A 139 -0.09 -14.18 -23.58
CA LEU A 139 -0.56 -13.11 -22.71
C LEU A 139 -2.07 -13.19 -22.48
N ARG A 140 -2.49 -12.94 -21.24
CA ARG A 140 -3.91 -12.76 -20.85
C ARG A 140 -4.08 -11.48 -20.08
N LEU A 141 -5.11 -10.71 -20.42
CA LEU A 141 -5.48 -9.52 -19.68
C LEU A 141 -5.93 -9.93 -18.26
N ILE A 142 -5.38 -9.24 -17.27
CA ILE A 142 -5.79 -9.40 -15.88
C ILE A 142 -7.03 -8.52 -15.65
N PRO A 143 -8.13 -9.06 -15.10
CA PRO A 143 -9.32 -8.29 -14.80
C PRO A 143 -9.03 -7.07 -13.91
N SER A 144 -9.72 -5.97 -14.22
CA SER A 144 -9.72 -4.71 -13.47
C SER A 144 -11.13 -4.11 -13.44
N ASP A 145 -12.14 -4.97 -13.27
CA ASP A 145 -13.53 -4.60 -13.52
C ASP A 145 -14.13 -3.71 -12.43
N SER A 146 -13.50 -3.62 -11.26
CA SER A 146 -13.89 -2.73 -10.16
C SER A 146 -13.24 -1.34 -10.23
N GLU A 147 -12.35 -1.10 -11.19
CA GLU A 147 -11.69 0.20 -11.36
C GLU A 147 -12.69 1.26 -11.86
N ILE A 148 -12.96 2.26 -11.03
CA ILE A 148 -13.80 3.41 -11.39
C ILE A 148 -13.05 4.41 -12.25
N MET A 149 -13.79 5.14 -13.07
CA MET A 149 -13.26 6.26 -13.85
C MET A 149 -13.58 7.59 -13.15
N PRO A 150 -12.59 8.29 -12.55
CA PRO A 150 -12.86 9.57 -11.91
C PRO A 150 -13.31 10.62 -12.93
N LEU A 151 -14.20 11.52 -12.52
CA LEU A 151 -14.73 12.61 -13.36
C LEU A 151 -13.98 13.93 -13.17
N ASP A 152 -13.05 13.98 -12.21
CA ASP A 152 -12.57 15.23 -11.61
C ASP A 152 -11.16 15.62 -12.09
N TYR A 153 -10.48 14.71 -12.80
CA TYR A 153 -9.08 14.87 -13.17
C TYR A 153 -8.88 14.75 -14.69
N SER A 154 -7.88 15.51 -15.16
CA SER A 154 -7.17 15.47 -16.44
C SER A 154 -7.18 14.11 -17.15
N PRO A 155 -6.96 14.02 -18.49
CA PRO A 155 -7.10 12.80 -19.28
C PRO A 155 -6.62 11.55 -18.55
N VAL A 156 -7.55 10.65 -18.25
CA VAL A 156 -7.23 9.40 -17.57
C VAL A 156 -6.52 8.49 -18.55
N ASN A 157 -5.49 7.77 -18.12
CA ASN A 157 -4.91 6.68 -18.89
C ASN A 157 -5.56 5.37 -18.46
N TYR A 158 -6.09 4.60 -19.41
CA TYR A 158 -6.51 3.23 -19.12
C TYR A 158 -5.28 2.36 -18.91
N ASN A 159 -5.11 1.80 -17.70
CA ASN A 159 -3.99 0.93 -17.37
C ASN A 159 -4.38 -0.54 -17.56
N LEU A 160 -3.86 -1.17 -18.60
CA LEU A 160 -4.19 -2.54 -18.99
C LEU A 160 -3.01 -3.47 -18.70
N GLN A 161 -3.21 -4.37 -17.73
CA GLN A 161 -2.19 -5.30 -17.27
C GLN A 161 -2.42 -6.68 -17.86
N TYR A 162 -1.36 -7.28 -18.38
CA TYR A 162 -1.36 -8.58 -19.01
C TYR A 162 -0.36 -9.49 -18.29
N GLN A 163 -0.76 -10.73 -18.07
CA GLN A 163 0.06 -11.76 -17.48
C GLN A 163 0.41 -12.82 -18.53
N ARG A 164 1.65 -13.30 -18.52
CA ARG A 164 2.08 -14.45 -19.32
C ARG A 164 1.58 -15.74 -18.70
N LEU A 165 1.06 -16.64 -19.53
CA LEU A 165 0.72 -18.00 -19.19
C LEU A 165 1.73 -18.93 -19.86
N ILE A 166 2.22 -19.93 -19.12
CA ILE A 166 3.02 -21.03 -19.63
C ILE A 166 2.16 -22.29 -19.51
N ASP A 167 1.82 -22.91 -20.63
CA ASP A 167 0.90 -24.07 -20.70
C ASP A 167 -0.44 -23.83 -19.97
N GLY A 168 -0.95 -22.60 -20.02
CA GLY A 168 -2.19 -22.20 -19.36
C GLY A 168 -2.05 -21.82 -17.88
N VAL A 169 -0.86 -21.96 -17.29
CA VAL A 169 -0.58 -21.58 -15.89
C VAL A 169 0.02 -20.17 -15.85
N PRO A 170 -0.52 -19.24 -15.05
CA PRO A 170 0.01 -17.89 -14.95
C PRO A 170 1.43 -17.86 -14.36
N PHE A 171 2.30 -17.03 -14.95
CA PHE A 171 3.61 -16.71 -14.41
C PHE A 171 3.51 -15.34 -13.70
N LEU A 172 3.57 -15.36 -12.36
CA LEU A 172 3.48 -14.13 -11.56
C LEU A 172 4.57 -13.14 -11.92
N SER A 173 4.21 -11.85 -11.91
CA SER A 173 5.05 -10.72 -12.29
C SER A 173 5.64 -10.79 -13.70
N ASN A 174 5.24 -11.72 -14.56
CA ASN A 174 5.70 -11.82 -15.96
C ASN A 174 4.57 -11.46 -16.92
N GLY A 175 4.80 -10.57 -17.86
CA GLY A 175 3.80 -10.11 -18.81
C GLY A 175 4.05 -8.68 -19.29
N ALA A 176 2.97 -7.94 -19.55
CA ALA A 176 3.05 -6.59 -20.10
C ALA A 176 2.08 -5.63 -19.41
N ASN A 177 2.42 -4.35 -19.38
CA ASN A 177 1.52 -3.27 -18.97
C ASN A 177 1.42 -2.26 -20.11
N VAL A 178 0.21 -1.82 -20.43
CA VAL A 178 -0.06 -0.84 -21.50
C VAL A 178 -0.95 0.25 -20.94
N GLN A 179 -0.56 1.51 -21.11
CA GLN A 179 -1.39 2.67 -20.82
C GLN A 179 -1.87 3.31 -22.12
N VAL A 180 -3.17 3.51 -22.22
CA VAL A 180 -3.83 4.12 -23.38
C VAL A 180 -4.53 5.39 -22.94
N SER A 181 -4.22 6.50 -23.59
CA SER A 181 -4.88 7.78 -23.39
C SER A 181 -6.38 7.69 -23.69
N SER A 182 -7.20 8.14 -22.74
CA SER A 182 -8.66 8.15 -22.89
C SER A 182 -9.17 9.25 -23.83
N THR A 183 -8.35 10.25 -24.17
CA THR A 183 -8.74 11.37 -25.04
C THR A 183 -8.59 11.08 -26.52
N ASP A 184 -7.52 10.40 -26.90
CA ASP A 184 -7.11 10.24 -28.30
C ASP A 184 -6.63 8.83 -28.65
N GLY A 185 -6.46 7.95 -27.66
CA GLY A 185 -6.11 6.55 -27.87
C GLY A 185 -4.61 6.31 -28.07
N HIS A 186 -3.77 7.35 -27.94
CA HIS A 186 -2.32 7.16 -28.01
C HIS A 186 -1.83 6.29 -26.85
N ILE A 187 -0.84 5.45 -27.13
CA ILE A 187 -0.13 4.72 -26.08
C ILE A 187 0.76 5.70 -25.35
N THR A 188 0.54 5.88 -24.06
CA THR A 188 1.33 6.78 -23.20
C THR A 188 2.40 6.03 -22.43
N SER A 189 2.19 4.74 -22.19
CA SER A 189 3.20 3.87 -21.57
C SER A 189 3.04 2.44 -22.03
N TYR A 190 4.17 1.75 -22.16
CA TYR A 190 4.27 0.32 -22.38
C TYR A 190 5.45 -0.21 -21.57
N ASN A 191 5.26 -1.33 -20.89
CA ASN A 191 6.31 -2.04 -20.19
C ASN A 191 6.15 -3.54 -20.40
N LEU A 192 7.25 -4.21 -20.74
CA LEU A 192 7.33 -5.66 -20.89
C LEU A 192 8.26 -6.22 -19.81
N ASN A 193 7.72 -7.07 -18.95
CA ASN A 193 8.53 -7.95 -18.13
C ASN A 193 8.46 -9.37 -18.67
N TRP A 194 9.46 -9.75 -19.47
CA TRP A 194 9.54 -11.08 -20.06
C TRP A 194 10.83 -11.76 -19.60
N ASN A 195 10.71 -12.90 -18.94
CA ASN A 195 11.86 -13.67 -18.47
C ASN A 195 11.98 -14.92 -19.34
N GLU A 196 13.12 -15.07 -19.99
CA GLU A 196 13.44 -16.24 -20.80
C GLU A 196 13.98 -17.34 -19.87
N VAL A 197 13.07 -18.19 -19.38
CA VAL A 197 13.38 -19.24 -18.41
C VAL A 197 12.58 -20.50 -18.73
N LYS A 198 13.22 -21.65 -18.55
CA LYS A 198 12.58 -22.95 -18.73
C LYS A 198 11.67 -23.24 -17.53
N ALA A 199 10.38 -23.39 -17.78
CA ALA A 199 9.42 -23.78 -16.74
C ALA A 199 9.44 -25.30 -16.51
N PRO A 200 9.25 -25.77 -15.26
CA PRO A 200 9.02 -27.19 -14.98
C PRO A 200 7.64 -27.61 -15.51
N GLU A 201 7.53 -28.84 -16.02
CA GLU A 201 6.25 -29.39 -16.51
C GLU A 201 5.23 -29.55 -15.37
N GLY A 202 3.95 -29.30 -15.66
CA GLY A 202 2.85 -29.44 -14.70
C GLY A 202 2.43 -30.90 -14.41
N LYS A 203 3.19 -31.91 -14.84
CA LYS A 203 2.81 -33.32 -14.66
C LYS A 203 3.08 -33.76 -13.21
N GLY A 204 2.04 -34.25 -12.53
CA GLY A 204 2.14 -34.76 -11.16
C GLY A 204 1.93 -33.69 -10.08
N VAL A 205 1.48 -32.49 -10.44
CA VAL A 205 1.02 -31.51 -9.46
C VAL A 205 -0.23 -31.99 -8.72
N ILE A 206 -0.33 -31.64 -7.45
CA ILE A 206 -1.53 -31.84 -6.64
C ILE A 206 -2.69 -31.01 -7.19
N ASN A 207 -3.93 -31.37 -6.87
CA ASN A 207 -5.10 -30.59 -7.27
C ASN A 207 -5.40 -29.45 -6.27
N SER A 208 -6.32 -28.56 -6.64
CA SER A 208 -6.71 -27.41 -5.82
C SER A 208 -7.27 -27.78 -4.44
N THR A 209 -8.04 -28.87 -4.33
CA THR A 209 -8.56 -29.35 -3.04
C THR A 209 -7.44 -29.84 -2.12
N GLN A 210 -6.45 -30.56 -2.66
CA GLN A 210 -5.27 -31.00 -1.91
C GLN A 210 -4.45 -29.79 -1.45
N ALA A 211 -4.25 -28.78 -2.32
CA ALA A 211 -3.55 -27.55 -1.97
C ALA A 211 -4.28 -26.76 -0.86
N GLN A 212 -5.62 -26.69 -0.89
CA GLN A 212 -6.42 -26.07 0.18
C GLN A 212 -6.24 -26.81 1.52
N GLN A 213 -6.26 -28.14 1.50
CA GLN A 213 -6.03 -28.94 2.71
C GLN A 213 -4.60 -28.77 3.26
N ALA A 214 -3.61 -28.66 2.37
CA ALA A 214 -2.24 -28.35 2.75
C ALA A 214 -2.13 -26.96 3.39
N PHE A 215 -2.79 -25.95 2.81
CA PHE A 215 -2.80 -24.59 3.34
C PHE A 215 -3.47 -24.49 4.72
N ILE A 216 -4.58 -25.21 4.94
CA ILE A 216 -5.24 -25.30 6.25
C ILE A 216 -4.30 -25.89 7.31
N LYS A 217 -3.54 -26.93 6.96
CA LYS A 217 -2.59 -27.60 7.87
C LYS A 217 -1.34 -26.76 8.11
N ALA A 218 -0.91 -25.97 7.12
CA ALA A 218 0.28 -25.14 7.19
C ALA A 218 0.21 -24.10 8.33
N PRO A 219 1.36 -23.70 8.91
CA PRO A 219 1.41 -22.71 9.98
C PRO A 219 1.22 -21.26 9.51
N PHE A 220 0.79 -21.04 8.26
CA PHE A 220 0.69 -19.73 7.61
C PHE A 220 -0.36 -18.81 8.22
N PHE A 221 -1.45 -19.36 8.76
CA PHE A 221 -2.58 -18.59 9.26
C PHE A 221 -2.68 -18.77 10.76
N LYS A 222 -2.33 -17.72 11.50
CA LYS A 222 -2.22 -17.76 12.96
C LYS A 222 -3.22 -16.82 13.61
N LEU A 223 -3.84 -17.31 14.69
CA LEU A 223 -4.66 -16.49 15.57
C LEU A 223 -3.75 -15.68 16.49
N GLU A 224 -3.94 -14.37 16.52
CA GLU A 224 -3.14 -13.47 17.33
C GLU A 224 -3.92 -12.21 17.73
N TYR A 225 -3.41 -11.53 18.75
CA TYR A 225 -3.77 -10.16 19.05
C TYR A 225 -3.03 -9.20 18.12
N TRP A 226 -3.78 -8.37 17.44
CA TRP A 226 -3.28 -7.33 16.54
C TRP A 226 -3.83 -5.97 16.94
N VAL A 227 -2.98 -4.95 16.90
CA VAL A 227 -3.35 -3.56 17.22
C VAL A 227 -3.43 -2.77 15.92
N PRO A 228 -4.63 -2.29 15.55
CA PRO A 228 -4.78 -1.48 14.35
C PRO A 228 -3.98 -0.17 14.45
N SER A 229 -3.41 0.24 13.33
CA SER A 229 -2.69 1.52 13.26
C SER A 229 -3.67 2.68 13.36
N SER A 230 -3.37 3.64 14.24
CA SER A 230 -4.14 4.89 14.34
C SER A 230 -3.46 6.00 13.57
N TYR A 231 -4.22 6.70 12.73
CA TYR A 231 -3.77 7.89 12.01
C TYR A 231 -3.71 9.14 12.91
N ARG A 232 -4.26 9.08 14.13
CA ARG A 232 -4.21 10.15 15.13
C ARG A 232 -3.58 9.67 16.43
N PRO A 233 -2.79 10.52 17.13
CA PRO A 233 -2.38 10.25 18.50
C PRO A 233 -3.59 10.01 19.39
N LEU A 234 -3.46 9.09 20.35
CA LEU A 234 -4.52 8.82 21.32
C LEU A 234 -4.70 10.01 22.27
N VAL A 235 -5.95 10.30 22.61
CA VAL A 235 -6.27 11.26 23.66
C VAL A 235 -5.88 10.65 25.01
N ALA A 236 -5.37 11.47 25.94
CA ALA A 236 -4.97 11.00 27.26
C ALA A 236 -6.10 10.23 27.97
N GLY A 237 -5.82 9.00 28.40
CA GLY A 237 -6.79 8.11 29.05
C GLY A 237 -7.52 7.15 28.11
N GLN A 238 -7.41 7.31 26.79
CA GLN A 238 -7.96 6.37 25.81
C GLN A 238 -6.97 5.21 25.56
N LYS A 239 -7.46 3.97 25.62
CA LYS A 239 -6.70 2.77 25.26
C LYS A 239 -7.12 2.29 23.88
N GLN A 240 -6.15 1.80 23.09
CA GLN A 240 -6.45 1.06 21.87
C GLN A 240 -6.96 -0.34 22.21
N VAL A 241 -7.92 -0.80 21.41
CA VAL A 241 -8.42 -2.17 21.46
C VAL A 241 -7.52 -3.06 20.60
N ALA A 242 -6.94 -4.09 21.21
CA ALA A 242 -6.30 -5.17 20.47
C ALA A 242 -7.38 -6.14 19.97
N LYS A 243 -7.44 -6.33 18.65
CA LYS A 243 -8.38 -7.23 17.98
C LYS A 243 -7.81 -8.63 17.91
N LEU A 244 -8.69 -9.63 17.91
CA LEU A 244 -8.32 -10.99 17.57
C LEU A 244 -8.45 -11.16 16.07
N VAL A 245 -7.36 -11.53 15.42
CA VAL A 245 -7.31 -11.71 13.97
C VAL A 245 -6.66 -13.04 13.64
N TYR A 246 -7.06 -13.61 12.52
CA TYR A 246 -6.21 -14.55 11.81
C TYR A 246 -5.41 -13.79 10.77
N GLN A 247 -4.08 -13.86 10.87
CA GLN A 247 -3.19 -13.20 9.92
C GLN A 247 -2.41 -14.23 9.11
N LEU A 248 -2.32 -14.00 7.80
CA LEU A 248 -1.39 -14.70 6.93
C LEU A 248 0.03 -14.22 7.24
N ARG A 249 0.71 -14.94 8.13
CA ARG A 249 2.11 -14.78 8.52
C ARG A 249 2.90 -15.99 8.05
N GLY A 250 3.88 -15.77 7.20
CA GLY A 250 4.73 -16.84 6.70
C GLY A 250 5.69 -16.32 5.64
N GLN A 251 6.84 -17.00 5.53
CA GLN A 251 7.73 -16.79 4.39
C GLN A 251 6.92 -17.02 3.10
N ASN A 252 7.27 -16.32 2.02
CA ASN A 252 6.84 -16.71 0.68
C ASN A 252 5.33 -16.54 0.38
N GLY A 253 4.62 -15.70 1.15
CA GLY A 253 3.21 -15.35 0.87
C GLY A 253 2.20 -16.49 1.05
N GLY A 254 2.56 -17.54 1.80
CA GLY A 254 1.72 -18.73 1.99
C GLY A 254 1.79 -19.73 0.84
N ALA A 255 2.88 -19.72 0.06
CA ALA A 255 3.08 -20.65 -1.06
C ALA A 255 3.11 -22.12 -0.60
N ILE A 256 2.33 -22.96 -1.28
CA ILE A 256 2.41 -24.43 -1.18
C ILE A 256 3.10 -24.95 -2.44
N ASP A 257 4.13 -25.79 -2.29
CA ASP A 257 4.76 -26.44 -3.44
C ASP A 257 3.75 -27.36 -4.15
N ALA A 258 3.61 -27.18 -5.47
CA ALA A 258 2.57 -27.84 -6.22
C ALA A 258 2.80 -29.36 -6.39
N PHE A 259 4.02 -29.87 -6.20
CA PHE A 259 4.31 -31.29 -6.33
C PHE A 259 4.24 -32.02 -5.00
N THR A 260 4.71 -31.39 -3.92
CA THR A 260 4.77 -32.04 -2.60
C THR A 260 3.51 -31.80 -1.77
N GLY A 261 2.81 -30.68 -1.98
CA GLY A 261 1.72 -30.26 -1.11
C GLY A 261 2.18 -29.77 0.27
N GLU A 262 3.45 -29.41 0.40
CA GLU A 262 4.03 -28.86 1.63
C GLU A 262 4.31 -27.36 1.48
N PRO A 263 4.36 -26.59 2.58
CA PRO A 263 4.83 -25.20 2.58
C PRO A 263 6.15 -25.04 1.83
N LEU A 264 6.21 -24.09 0.88
CA LEU A 264 7.40 -23.85 0.07
C LEU A 264 8.60 -23.49 0.96
N GLN A 265 9.59 -24.37 0.98
CA GLN A 265 10.88 -24.14 1.63
C GLN A 265 11.84 -23.48 0.65
N LEU A 266 12.47 -22.38 1.09
CA LEU A 266 13.51 -21.67 0.38
C LEU A 266 14.83 -21.73 1.15
N ASN A 267 15.96 -21.65 0.44
CA ASN A 267 17.25 -21.58 1.11
C ASN A 267 17.47 -20.18 1.71
N GLN A 268 18.50 -20.04 2.55
CA GLN A 268 18.85 -18.73 3.09
C GLN A 268 19.30 -17.80 1.96
N GLY A 269 18.75 -16.58 1.94
CA GLY A 269 19.00 -15.59 0.87
C GLY A 269 18.13 -15.78 -0.36
N ASP A 270 17.33 -16.86 -0.41
CA ASP A 270 16.30 -17.05 -1.43
C ASP A 270 15.02 -16.29 -1.04
N TRP A 271 14.41 -15.64 -2.01
CA TRP A 271 13.08 -15.07 -1.89
C TRP A 271 12.32 -15.27 -3.20
N LEU A 272 11.00 -15.23 -3.16
CA LEU A 272 10.21 -15.29 -4.39
C LEU A 272 9.55 -13.95 -4.65
N MET A 273 9.59 -13.53 -5.91
CA MET A 273 8.86 -12.35 -6.35
C MET A 273 7.38 -12.74 -6.45
N THR A 274 6.63 -12.49 -5.38
CA THR A 274 5.18 -12.35 -5.47
C THR A 274 4.90 -10.99 -6.09
N ASP A 275 3.75 -10.85 -6.75
CA ASP A 275 3.21 -9.54 -7.10
C ASP A 275 3.09 -8.69 -5.81
N SER A 276 4.12 -7.90 -5.52
CA SER A 276 4.23 -7.01 -4.35
C SER A 276 3.28 -5.83 -4.51
N PHE A 277 1.99 -6.12 -4.42
CA PHE A 277 0.95 -5.10 -4.26
C PHE A 277 0.46 -5.20 -2.81
N GLY A 278 1.09 -4.43 -1.91
CA GLY A 278 0.68 -4.42 -0.50
C GLY A 278 1.48 -3.51 0.43
N THR A 279 2.73 -3.18 0.10
CA THR A 279 3.52 -2.18 0.84
C THR A 279 3.46 -0.82 0.15
N GLY A 280 2.24 -0.27 0.08
CA GLY A 280 2.03 1.13 -0.25
C GLY A 280 2.54 2.01 0.89
N GLY A 281 3.81 2.43 0.80
CA GLY A 281 4.37 3.48 1.64
C GLY A 281 3.67 4.80 1.30
N MET A 282 2.68 5.19 2.11
CA MET A 282 2.11 6.53 2.00
C MET A 282 3.13 7.55 2.49
N GLY A 283 3.57 8.38 1.55
CA GLY A 283 4.39 9.55 1.78
C GLY A 283 3.71 10.52 2.75
N ASN A 284 4.55 11.13 3.58
CA ASN A 284 4.16 12.13 4.57
C ASN A 284 3.34 13.27 3.94
N ALA A 285 2.05 13.34 4.28
CA ALA A 285 1.29 14.57 4.12
C ALA A 285 1.80 15.58 5.15
N LYS A 286 2.43 16.67 4.67
CA LYS A 286 2.77 17.83 5.50
C LYS A 286 1.46 18.47 5.97
N GLU A 287 1.19 18.43 7.27
CA GLU A 287 0.20 19.30 7.89
C GLU A 287 0.70 20.75 7.86
N GLU A 288 0.02 21.60 7.10
CA GLU A 288 0.11 23.05 7.24
C GLU A 288 -0.58 23.46 8.55
N ARG A 289 0.22 23.84 9.54
CA ARG A 289 -0.27 24.51 10.75
C ARG A 289 -0.52 25.98 10.44
N ALA A 290 -1.79 26.36 10.34
CA ALA A 290 -2.21 27.76 10.38
C ALA A 290 -1.99 28.32 11.79
N GLY A 291 -1.04 29.24 11.93
CA GLY A 291 -0.83 30.02 13.16
C GLY A 291 -1.57 31.35 13.07
N SER A 292 -2.64 31.51 13.86
CA SER A 292 -3.17 32.82 14.23
C SER A 292 -2.55 33.25 15.55
N ILE A 293 -1.89 34.40 15.54
CA ILE A 293 -1.45 35.10 16.75
C ILE A 293 -2.61 35.97 17.21
N SER A 294 -3.05 35.79 18.46
CA SER A 294 -3.82 36.80 19.18
C SER A 294 -3.21 36.98 20.57
N ASP A 295 -2.72 38.18 20.83
CA ASP A 295 -2.31 38.65 22.14
C ASP A 295 -3.52 38.70 23.08
N GLY A 296 -3.46 37.93 24.16
CA GLY A 296 -4.41 37.94 25.26
C GLY A 296 -3.77 37.30 26.50
N ALA A 297 -3.83 37.99 27.64
CA ALA A 297 -3.10 37.67 28.87
C ALA A 297 -3.18 36.18 29.28
N GLN A 298 -2.00 35.60 29.54
CA GLN A 298 -1.79 34.19 29.88
C GLN A 298 -2.46 33.81 31.20
N VAL A 299 -3.58 33.10 31.12
CA VAL A 299 -4.09 32.27 32.20
C VAL A 299 -4.03 30.83 31.71
N LEU A 300 -3.32 29.96 32.44
CA LEU A 300 -3.26 28.54 32.10
C LEU A 300 -4.68 27.99 32.04
N THR A 301 -5.01 27.35 30.94
CA THR A 301 -6.24 26.56 30.83
C THR A 301 -6.21 25.43 31.87
N PRO A 302 -7.37 24.90 32.28
CA PRO A 302 -7.42 23.74 33.19
C PRO A 302 -6.60 22.54 32.69
N GLN A 303 -6.47 22.39 31.36
CA GLN A 303 -5.66 21.33 30.73
C GLN A 303 -4.16 21.58 30.88
N GLU A 304 -3.71 22.82 30.69
CA GLU A 304 -2.31 23.21 30.90
C GLU A 304 -1.93 23.12 32.39
N GLN A 305 -2.84 23.49 33.30
CA GLN A 305 -2.61 23.37 34.74
C GLN A 305 -2.53 21.90 35.19
N LEU A 306 -3.36 21.02 34.61
CA LEU A 306 -3.28 19.58 34.82
C LEU A 306 -1.95 18.99 34.30
N GLU A 307 -1.45 19.47 33.16
CA GLU A 307 -0.15 19.04 32.63
C GLU A 307 1.03 19.50 33.51
N VAL A 308 0.96 20.70 34.08
CA VAL A 308 1.93 21.19 35.07
C VAL A 308 1.92 20.32 36.32
N GLU A 309 0.75 20.01 36.88
CA GLU A 309 0.62 19.14 38.04
C GLU A 309 1.11 17.71 37.79
N ARG A 310 0.85 17.16 36.59
CA ARG A 310 1.34 15.84 36.19
C ARG A 310 2.86 15.83 36.04
N THR A 311 3.43 16.85 35.40
CA THR A 311 4.87 16.97 35.19
C THR A 311 5.63 17.15 36.50
N ALA A 312 5.05 17.87 37.47
CA ALA A 312 5.65 18.09 38.80
C ALA A 312 5.86 16.79 39.59
N LYS A 313 5.12 15.72 39.29
CA LYS A 313 5.22 14.41 39.96
C LYS A 313 6.21 13.45 39.29
N LEU A 314 6.85 13.86 38.20
CA LEU A 314 7.81 13.05 37.47
C LEU A 314 9.20 13.13 38.12
N LEU A 315 9.96 12.05 37.99
CA LEU A 315 11.39 12.00 38.26
C LEU A 315 12.11 13.11 37.50
N LYS A 316 12.97 13.82 38.22
CA LYS A 316 13.88 14.79 37.63
C LYS A 316 15.00 14.07 36.89
N ARG A 317 15.69 14.81 36.02
CA ARG A 317 16.78 14.29 35.18
C ARG A 317 17.76 13.40 35.94
N ASP A 318 18.30 13.89 37.06
CA ASP A 318 19.35 13.17 37.80
C ASP A 318 18.79 11.93 38.53
N GLU A 319 17.54 11.99 39.00
CA GLU A 319 16.82 10.83 39.57
C GLU A 319 16.53 9.76 38.50
N ALA A 320 16.23 10.19 37.27
CA ALA A 320 16.03 9.30 36.13
C ALA A 320 17.36 8.70 35.61
N ILE A 321 18.48 9.44 35.68
CA ILE A 321 19.83 8.87 35.43
C ILE A 321 20.18 7.84 36.51
N ALA A 322 19.92 8.15 37.79
CA ALA A 322 20.10 7.19 38.87
C ALA A 322 19.19 5.96 38.68
N ALA A 323 18.00 6.13 38.09
CA ALA A 323 17.15 5.02 37.69
C ALA A 323 17.79 4.13 36.63
N VAL A 324 18.41 4.69 35.58
CA VAL A 324 19.18 3.91 34.60
C VAL A 324 20.29 3.09 35.29
N GLN A 325 21.04 3.72 36.20
CA GLN A 325 22.16 3.10 36.93
C GLN A 325 21.74 1.93 37.85
N ARG A 326 20.47 1.88 38.28
CA ARG A 326 19.94 0.72 39.02
C ARG A 326 19.88 -0.54 38.16
N TRP A 327 19.71 -0.38 36.85
CA TRP A 327 19.49 -1.49 35.94
C TRP A 327 20.75 -1.90 35.19
N ILE A 328 21.49 -0.91 34.68
CA ILE A 328 22.69 -1.09 33.85
C ILE A 328 23.84 -0.19 34.32
N GLU A 329 25.07 -0.59 34.01
CA GLU A 329 26.25 0.23 34.25
C GLU A 329 26.39 1.32 33.17
N ILE A 330 26.67 2.56 33.57
CA ILE A 330 27.03 3.64 32.64
C ILE A 330 28.56 3.72 32.59
N PRO A 331 29.20 3.42 31.45
CA PRO A 331 30.66 3.43 31.34
C PRO A 331 31.25 4.81 31.65
N ALA A 332 32.29 4.84 32.49
CA ALA A 332 32.91 6.09 32.96
C ALA A 332 33.56 6.92 31.84
N ASN A 333 33.89 6.31 30.71
CA ASN A 333 34.49 6.98 29.56
C ASN A 333 33.45 7.72 28.67
N LEU A 334 32.15 7.52 28.93
CA LEU A 334 31.08 8.17 28.18
C LEU A 334 30.58 9.43 28.89
N THR A 335 30.31 10.48 28.12
CA THR A 335 29.78 11.75 28.62
C THR A 335 28.35 11.96 28.14
N LEU A 336 27.46 12.42 29.03
CA LEU A 336 26.07 12.72 28.68
C LEU A 336 26.01 13.85 27.63
N ARG A 337 25.30 13.61 26.52
CA ARG A 337 25.10 14.57 25.42
C ARG A 337 23.69 15.13 25.38
N SER A 338 22.70 14.31 25.70
CA SER A 338 21.30 14.75 25.70
C SER A 338 20.48 14.04 26.76
N ALA A 339 19.53 14.77 27.33
CA ALA A 339 18.49 14.26 28.21
C ALA A 339 17.16 14.88 27.76
N ASN A 340 16.27 14.07 27.21
CA ASN A 340 15.00 14.52 26.65
C ASN A 340 13.84 13.86 27.40
N LEU A 341 12.86 14.65 27.83
CA LEU A 341 11.60 14.16 28.39
C LEU A 341 10.52 14.29 27.33
N GLY A 342 9.91 13.18 26.95
CA GLY A 342 8.89 13.14 25.91
C GLY A 342 7.70 12.27 26.28
N THR A 343 6.65 12.37 25.47
CA THR A 343 5.50 11.46 25.50
C THR A 343 5.75 10.26 24.59
N ASP A 344 5.19 9.11 24.93
CA ASP A 344 5.15 7.97 24.01
C ASP A 344 4.06 8.21 22.97
N TRP A 345 4.37 8.04 21.68
CA TRP A 345 3.40 8.19 20.61
C TRP A 345 2.26 7.14 20.69
N ARG A 346 2.53 5.98 21.31
CA ARG A 346 1.57 4.91 21.55
C ARG A 346 0.71 5.15 22.79
N SER A 347 1.09 6.09 23.66
CA SER A 347 0.47 6.29 24.97
C SER A 347 0.75 7.72 25.48
N ALA A 348 -0.18 8.65 25.22
CA ALA A 348 -0.02 10.06 25.58
C ALA A 348 0.12 10.32 27.10
N ASP A 349 -0.22 9.34 27.93
CA ASP A 349 -0.09 9.35 29.38
C ASP A 349 1.28 8.87 29.89
N LYS A 350 2.07 8.17 29.06
CA LYS A 350 3.43 7.74 29.42
C LYS A 350 4.42 8.89 29.17
N ARG A 351 5.24 9.17 30.18
CA ARG A 351 6.34 10.13 30.12
C ARG A 351 7.66 9.36 30.19
N ILE A 352 8.54 9.58 29.23
CA ILE A 352 9.78 8.83 29.05
C ILE A 352 10.96 9.78 29.06
N TRP A 353 11.91 9.53 29.95
CA TRP A 353 13.24 10.13 29.87
C TRP A 353 14.09 9.33 28.89
N SER A 354 14.67 10.01 27.91
CA SER A 354 15.59 9.45 26.92
C SER A 354 16.95 10.13 27.04
N PHE A 355 17.99 9.32 27.22
CA PHE A 355 19.35 9.79 27.43
C PHE A 355 20.29 9.25 26.37
N ASN A 356 21.33 10.02 26.07
CA ASN A 356 22.37 9.66 25.12
C ASN A 356 23.73 10.08 25.68
N TRP A 357 24.66 9.12 25.74
CA TRP A 357 26.05 9.33 26.13
C TRP A 357 26.98 8.93 24.99
N ASN A 358 28.04 9.70 24.79
CA ASN A 358 29.06 9.44 23.77
C ASN A 358 30.47 9.56 24.34
N SER A 359 31.43 8.85 23.75
CA SER A 359 32.85 9.06 24.02
C SER A 359 33.27 10.49 23.61
N MET A 360 34.18 11.09 24.39
CA MET A 360 34.78 12.42 24.10
C MET A 360 36.18 12.31 23.49
N GLY A 361 36.82 11.15 23.62
CA GLY A 361 38.22 10.94 23.24
C GLY A 361 38.36 10.16 21.94
N SER A 362 39.55 10.20 21.36
CA SER A 362 39.97 9.35 20.23
C SER A 362 40.37 7.92 20.68
N ASP A 363 40.03 7.54 21.91
CA ASP A 363 40.37 6.23 22.45
C ASP A 363 39.55 5.16 21.73
N LYS A 364 40.25 4.44 20.84
CA LYS A 364 39.75 3.35 20.01
C LYS A 364 40.31 2.01 20.47
N GLY A 365 40.61 1.87 21.76
CA GLY A 365 40.98 0.57 22.31
C GLY A 365 39.90 -0.48 22.03
N ASP A 366 40.31 -1.71 21.75
CA ASP A 366 39.42 -2.84 21.46
C ASP A 366 38.35 -3.02 22.56
N GLY A 367 37.08 -3.10 22.14
CA GLY A 367 35.97 -3.32 23.08
C GLY A 367 35.62 -2.12 23.97
N THR A 368 36.21 -0.95 23.74
CA THR A 368 35.86 0.27 24.50
C THR A 368 34.45 0.75 24.17
N PRO A 369 33.60 1.05 25.16
CA PRO A 369 32.28 1.64 24.90
C PRO A 369 32.39 2.99 24.18
N GLN A 370 31.58 3.19 23.15
CA GLN A 370 31.58 4.42 22.35
C GLN A 370 30.28 5.20 22.49
N TYR A 371 29.19 4.48 22.72
CA TYR A 371 27.85 5.02 22.74
C TYR A 371 26.99 4.26 23.74
N LEU A 372 26.16 5.00 24.48
CA LEU A 372 25.06 4.43 25.25
C LEU A 372 23.82 5.30 25.05
N SER A 373 22.69 4.67 24.74
CA SER A 373 21.38 5.28 24.91
C SER A 373 20.53 4.50 25.90
N ALA A 374 19.71 5.19 26.68
CA ALA A 374 18.81 4.55 27.64
C ALA A 374 17.51 5.32 27.78
N ARG A 375 16.42 4.58 27.98
CA ARG A 375 15.07 5.11 28.18
C ARG A 375 14.43 4.55 29.43
N VAL A 376 13.89 5.43 30.27
CA VAL A 376 13.21 5.06 31.52
C VAL A 376 11.89 5.79 31.69
N SER A 377 10.95 5.18 32.40
CA SER A 377 9.72 5.82 32.86
C SER A 377 10.05 7.02 33.73
N ALA A 378 9.51 8.19 33.38
CA ALA A 378 9.65 9.39 34.18
C ALA A 378 8.79 9.34 35.46
N THR A 379 7.91 8.35 35.64
CA THR A 379 7.12 8.21 36.88
C THR A 379 7.73 7.20 37.85
N THR A 380 8.24 6.08 37.32
CA THR A 380 8.65 4.93 38.14
C THR A 380 10.14 4.62 38.05
N GLY A 381 10.85 5.14 37.04
CA GLY A 381 12.24 4.80 36.75
C GLY A 381 12.42 3.38 36.21
N GLU A 382 11.33 2.75 35.75
CA GLU A 382 11.34 1.50 34.99
C GLU A 382 12.16 1.63 33.70
N LEU A 383 12.98 0.62 33.37
CA LEU A 383 13.73 0.59 32.12
C LEU A 383 12.84 0.18 30.94
N TYR A 384 12.75 1.03 29.93
CA TYR A 384 12.08 0.73 28.65
C TYR A 384 13.05 0.23 27.58
N GLY A 385 14.31 0.65 27.63
CA GLY A 385 15.31 0.10 26.74
C GLY A 385 16.65 0.78 26.88
N PHE A 386 17.67 0.13 26.36
CA PHE A 386 19.00 0.70 26.20
C PHE A 386 19.71 0.07 25.01
N ASP A 387 20.72 0.77 24.51
CA ASP A 387 21.62 0.27 23.48
C ASP A 387 23.03 0.76 23.81
N ILE A 388 23.98 -0.16 23.92
CA ILE A 388 25.41 0.14 24.09
C ILE A 388 26.19 -0.39 22.89
N SER A 389 26.94 0.51 22.27
CA SER A 389 27.87 0.17 21.18
C SER A 389 29.29 0.29 21.67
N ASN A 390 30.10 -0.73 21.37
CA ASN A 390 31.52 -0.81 21.70
C ASN A 390 32.34 -0.78 20.41
N GLN A 391 33.60 -0.35 20.49
CA GLN A 391 34.55 -0.58 19.40
C GLN A 391 34.66 -2.09 19.15
N PRO A 392 34.70 -2.54 17.88
CA PRO A 392 34.94 -3.93 17.55
C PRO A 392 36.19 -4.43 18.30
N SER A 393 36.07 -5.57 19.00
CA SER A 393 37.21 -6.17 19.65
C SER A 393 38.04 -6.93 18.62
N GLY A 394 39.36 -6.88 18.69
CA GLY A 394 40.25 -7.77 17.94
C GLY A 394 40.21 -9.23 18.43
N LYS A 395 39.38 -9.54 19.44
CA LYS A 395 39.14 -10.91 19.92
C LYS A 395 38.22 -11.64 18.95
N THR A 396 38.65 -12.82 18.51
CA THR A 396 37.99 -13.60 17.47
C THR A 396 37.32 -14.88 17.99
N GLU A 397 37.12 -15.03 19.29
CA GLU A 397 36.48 -16.22 19.87
C GLU A 397 35.22 -15.84 20.67
N ALA A 398 34.08 -16.39 20.25
CA ALA A 398 32.84 -16.35 21.02
C ALA A 398 32.99 -17.19 22.29
N LYS A 399 32.69 -16.60 23.45
CA LYS A 399 32.77 -17.27 24.76
C LYS A 399 31.49 -17.98 25.14
N LEU A 400 30.36 -17.49 24.60
CA LEU A 400 29.05 -18.03 24.85
C LEU A 400 28.57 -18.77 23.60
N ASP A 401 28.13 -20.01 23.80
CA ASP A 401 27.23 -20.63 22.85
C ASP A 401 25.86 -19.95 22.91
N ARG A 402 24.99 -20.29 21.96
CA ARG A 402 23.70 -19.63 21.84
C ARG A 402 22.77 -19.90 23.03
N LEU A 403 22.84 -21.08 23.63
CA LEU A 403 22.02 -21.42 24.80
C LEU A 403 22.48 -20.63 26.03
N ALA A 404 23.78 -20.50 26.23
CA ALA A 404 24.37 -19.69 27.29
C ALA A 404 24.04 -18.20 27.12
N ALA A 405 24.08 -17.68 25.89
CA ALA A 405 23.67 -16.31 25.60
C ALA A 405 22.16 -16.10 25.81
N GLN A 406 21.30 -17.09 25.49
CA GLN A 406 19.87 -17.03 25.79
C GLN A 406 19.62 -16.98 27.30
N ASN A 407 20.28 -17.85 28.07
CA ASN A 407 20.15 -17.86 29.53
C ASN A 407 20.55 -16.51 30.13
N LEU A 408 21.63 -15.88 29.64
CA LEU A 408 22.04 -14.55 30.07
C LEU A 408 20.97 -13.47 29.75
N ALA A 409 20.34 -13.55 28.57
CA ALA A 409 19.23 -12.67 28.22
C ALA A 409 18.03 -12.86 29.17
N GLU A 410 17.66 -14.10 29.49
CA GLU A 410 16.53 -14.40 30.38
C GLU A 410 16.81 -14.03 31.84
N GLU A 411 18.04 -14.20 32.32
CA GLU A 411 18.46 -13.71 33.63
C GLU A 411 18.34 -12.19 33.72
N PHE A 412 18.73 -11.48 32.66
CA PHE A 412 18.55 -10.04 32.57
C PHE A 412 17.06 -9.67 32.61
N LEU A 413 16.20 -10.33 31.82
CA LEU A 413 14.76 -10.07 31.81
C LEU A 413 14.07 -10.34 33.14
N LYS A 414 14.44 -11.42 33.84
CA LYS A 414 13.96 -11.73 35.20
C LYS A 414 14.34 -10.64 36.21
N LYS A 415 15.50 -9.99 36.01
CA LYS A 415 15.94 -8.86 36.84
C LYS A 415 15.16 -7.58 36.53
N VAL A 416 15.00 -7.22 35.26
CA VAL A 416 14.43 -5.91 34.88
C VAL A 416 12.91 -5.88 34.81
N GLN A 417 12.27 -7.02 34.51
CA GLN A 417 10.84 -7.12 34.21
C GLN A 417 10.25 -8.48 34.64
N PRO A 418 10.36 -8.89 35.91
CA PRO A 418 9.95 -10.23 36.36
C PRO A 418 8.50 -10.57 36.04
N ASP A 419 7.57 -9.64 36.31
CA ASP A 419 6.13 -9.87 36.12
C ASP A 419 5.75 -10.02 34.64
N ARG A 420 6.34 -9.20 33.76
CA ARG A 420 6.08 -9.28 32.32
C ARG A 420 6.78 -10.46 31.68
N PHE A 421 7.96 -10.84 32.17
CA PHE A 421 8.67 -12.01 31.67
C PHE A 421 7.87 -13.30 31.88
N SER A 422 7.09 -13.39 32.96
CA SER A 422 6.17 -14.52 33.19
C SER A 422 5.01 -14.63 32.19
N GLN A 423 4.77 -13.59 31.39
CA GLN A 423 3.68 -13.48 30.42
C GLN A 423 4.14 -13.57 28.97
N VAL A 424 5.44 -13.77 28.72
CA VAL A 424 6.00 -13.86 27.37
C VAL A 424 6.53 -15.26 27.08
N VAL A 425 6.60 -15.60 25.80
CA VAL A 425 7.28 -16.79 25.30
C VAL A 425 8.34 -16.37 24.29
N LEU A 426 9.36 -17.21 24.11
CA LEU A 426 10.39 -16.99 23.09
C LEU A 426 9.76 -17.08 21.69
N ASN A 427 10.00 -16.07 20.84
CA ASN A 427 9.50 -16.05 19.47
C ASN A 427 10.33 -17.01 18.60
N THR A 428 9.90 -18.25 18.47
CA THR A 428 10.65 -19.29 17.76
C THR A 428 10.85 -19.00 16.27
N GLU A 429 9.98 -18.24 15.60
CA GLU A 429 10.13 -17.99 14.16
C GLU A 429 11.30 -17.06 13.84
N ILE A 430 11.42 -15.96 14.59
CA ILE A 430 12.53 -15.01 14.45
C ILE A 430 13.83 -15.67 14.95
N ASN A 431 13.75 -16.36 16.09
CA ASN A 431 14.91 -16.96 16.73
C ASN A 431 15.44 -18.19 15.97
N ASN A 432 14.59 -19.02 15.35
CA ASN A 432 15.02 -20.18 14.56
C ASN A 432 15.78 -19.78 13.29
N GLN A 433 15.46 -18.63 12.69
CA GLN A 433 16.27 -18.10 11.59
C GLN A 433 17.68 -17.74 12.07
N MET A 434 17.78 -17.17 13.26
CA MET A 434 19.06 -16.88 13.90
C MET A 434 19.77 -18.18 14.35
N ASP A 435 19.09 -19.32 14.52
CA ASP A 435 19.69 -20.57 15.10
C ASP A 435 20.66 -21.21 14.13
N LYS A 436 20.51 -20.85 12.85
CA LYS A 436 21.41 -21.21 11.77
C LYS A 436 22.69 -20.38 11.77
N ILE A 437 22.73 -19.29 12.54
CA ILE A 437 23.88 -18.40 12.64
C ILE A 437 24.59 -18.72 13.96
N SER A 438 25.72 -19.42 13.87
CA SER A 438 26.55 -19.68 15.04
C SER A 438 27.00 -18.35 15.68
N PRO A 439 27.17 -18.31 17.01
CA PRO A 439 27.80 -17.18 17.67
C PRO A 439 29.21 -16.97 17.10
N GLU A 440 29.42 -15.79 16.52
CA GLU A 440 30.67 -15.39 15.88
C GLU A 440 31.11 -14.03 16.43
N PRO A 441 32.39 -13.68 16.36
CA PRO A 441 32.90 -12.44 16.95
C PRO A 441 32.31 -11.14 16.40
N TRP A 442 31.77 -11.20 15.19
CA TRP A 442 31.19 -10.06 14.49
C TRP A 442 29.65 -10.01 14.56
N ASN A 443 28.99 -11.00 15.20
CA ASN A 443 27.53 -11.02 15.30
C ASN A 443 27.02 -10.89 16.74
N ILE A 444 25.94 -10.13 16.91
CA ILE A 444 25.21 -10.00 18.17
C ILE A 444 24.06 -10.99 18.15
N GLN A 445 23.86 -11.70 19.26
CA GLN A 445 22.81 -12.69 19.40
C GLN A 445 21.52 -11.99 19.89
N ALA A 446 20.50 -11.95 19.05
CA ALA A 446 19.23 -11.32 19.37
C ALA A 446 18.18 -12.36 19.79
N TYR A 447 17.47 -12.07 20.89
CA TYR A 447 16.40 -12.90 21.44
C TYR A 447 15.12 -12.09 21.55
N SER A 448 14.12 -12.46 20.75
CA SER A 448 12.79 -11.84 20.78
C SER A 448 11.81 -12.67 21.60
N TYR A 449 11.02 -12.02 22.44
CA TYR A 449 9.95 -12.60 23.24
C TYR A 449 8.65 -11.82 23.00
N HIS A 450 7.52 -12.51 22.91
CA HIS A 450 6.21 -11.88 22.74
C HIS A 450 5.24 -12.33 23.81
N ARG A 451 4.29 -11.45 24.17
CA ARG A 451 3.29 -11.69 25.19
C ARG A 451 2.29 -12.73 24.72
N VAL A 452 1.86 -13.59 25.64
CA VAL A 452 0.75 -14.52 25.44
C VAL A 452 -0.34 -14.17 26.43
N VAL A 453 -1.56 -13.96 25.94
CA VAL A 453 -2.72 -13.70 26.79
C VAL A 453 -3.85 -14.64 26.38
N ASN A 454 -4.47 -15.31 27.35
CA ASN A 454 -5.53 -16.31 27.10
C ASN A 454 -5.12 -17.41 26.11
N GLY A 455 -3.83 -17.76 26.07
CA GLY A 455 -3.28 -18.75 25.12
C GLY A 455 -3.13 -18.25 23.68
N VAL A 456 -3.31 -16.94 23.43
CA VAL A 456 -3.16 -16.31 22.12
C VAL A 456 -1.93 -15.39 22.12
N ASP A 457 -1.12 -15.49 21.07
CA ASP A 457 0.07 -14.68 20.87
C ASP A 457 -0.30 -13.21 20.66
N PHE A 458 0.53 -12.30 21.19
CA PHE A 458 0.46 -10.87 20.95
C PHE A 458 1.83 -10.38 20.46
N PRO A 459 2.18 -10.62 19.18
CA PRO A 459 3.54 -10.46 18.67
C PRO A 459 4.14 -9.06 18.85
N ASP A 460 3.32 -8.02 18.70
CA ASP A 460 3.76 -6.62 18.78
C ASP A 460 3.85 -6.10 20.24
N ASN A 461 3.57 -6.97 21.22
CA ASN A 461 3.64 -6.66 22.64
C ASN A 461 4.65 -7.62 23.28
N GLY A 462 5.85 -7.16 23.60
CA GLY A 462 6.94 -8.05 23.97
C GLY A 462 8.24 -7.34 24.30
N MET A 463 9.33 -8.09 24.15
CA MET A 463 10.67 -7.71 24.60
C MET A 463 11.71 -8.25 23.64
N ILE A 464 12.77 -7.47 23.37
CA ILE A 464 13.92 -7.93 22.59
C ILE A 464 15.19 -7.68 23.40
N VAL A 465 16.10 -8.66 23.42
CA VAL A 465 17.38 -8.59 24.12
C VAL A 465 18.50 -9.01 23.20
N ASN A 466 19.57 -8.22 23.17
CA ASN A 466 20.77 -8.50 22.39
C ASN A 466 21.93 -8.84 23.33
N VAL A 467 22.67 -9.91 23.00
CA VAL A 467 23.82 -10.40 23.76
C VAL A 467 25.05 -10.46 22.86
N ASP A 468 26.13 -9.86 23.33
CA ASP A 468 27.45 -10.03 22.72
C ASP A 468 28.07 -11.35 23.21
N PRO A 469 28.27 -12.34 22.31
CA PRO A 469 28.79 -13.64 22.70
C PRO A 469 30.30 -13.63 23.01
N VAL A 470 31.06 -12.62 22.60
CA VAL A 470 32.50 -12.45 22.89
C VAL A 470 32.70 -11.78 24.24
N ALA A 471 31.98 -10.70 24.48
CA ALA A 471 32.04 -9.97 25.74
C ALA A 471 31.28 -10.67 26.87
N GLY A 472 30.27 -11.47 26.52
CA GLY A 472 29.36 -12.13 27.47
C GLY A 472 28.48 -11.13 28.20
N LYS A 473 27.94 -10.13 27.48
CA LYS A 473 27.17 -9.02 28.05
C LYS A 473 25.93 -8.74 27.24
N VAL A 474 24.87 -8.30 27.90
CA VAL A 474 23.70 -7.71 27.25
C VAL A 474 24.09 -6.35 26.70
N THR A 475 23.91 -6.15 25.39
CA THR A 475 24.26 -4.92 24.67
C THR A 475 23.05 -4.08 24.31
N SER A 476 21.86 -4.66 24.24
CA SER A 476 20.65 -3.89 24.04
C SER A 476 19.44 -4.61 24.60
N TYR A 477 18.45 -3.81 24.98
CA TYR A 477 17.17 -4.25 25.48
C TYR A 477 16.10 -3.29 24.99
N GLU A 478 14.98 -3.82 24.53
CA GLU A 478 13.81 -3.07 24.12
C GLU A 478 12.54 -3.66 24.73
N LEU A 479 11.74 -2.82 25.39
CA LEU A 479 10.41 -3.15 25.90
C LEU A 479 9.33 -2.53 25.02
N ASN A 480 8.68 -3.35 24.19
CA ASN A 480 7.51 -2.95 23.43
C ASN A 480 6.26 -3.37 24.19
N TRP A 481 5.85 -2.59 25.18
CA TRP A 481 4.73 -2.98 26.05
C TRP A 481 3.71 -1.87 26.25
N SER A 482 2.47 -2.18 25.92
CA SER A 482 1.30 -1.33 26.07
C SER A 482 0.12 -2.11 26.63
N GLU A 483 -0.62 -1.47 27.54
CA GLU A 483 -1.80 -2.05 28.18
C GLU A 483 -3.04 -1.74 27.33
N HIS A 484 -3.33 -2.63 26.39
CA HIS A 484 -4.48 -2.55 25.50
C HIS A 484 -5.74 -3.14 26.13
N GLU A 485 -6.90 -2.70 25.63
CA GLU A 485 -8.14 -3.45 25.86
C GLU A 485 -8.12 -4.69 24.96
N LEU A 486 -8.20 -5.87 25.55
CA LEU A 486 -8.07 -7.13 24.82
C LEU A 486 -9.44 -7.67 24.43
N SER A 487 -9.63 -7.96 23.14
CA SER A 487 -10.83 -8.64 22.67
C SER A 487 -10.96 -10.03 23.29
N SER A 488 -12.20 -10.40 23.69
CA SER A 488 -12.51 -11.73 24.20
C SER A 488 -12.38 -12.80 23.10
N VAL A 489 -11.74 -13.93 23.44
CA VAL A 489 -11.60 -15.13 22.61
C VAL A 489 -12.89 -15.94 22.44
N SER A 490 -13.98 -15.56 23.13
CA SER A 490 -15.27 -16.21 22.95
C SER A 490 -15.90 -15.86 21.59
N GLY A 491 -16.47 -16.87 20.94
CA GLY A 491 -17.20 -16.73 19.67
C GLY A 491 -16.30 -16.48 18.45
N ILE A 492 -15.01 -16.81 18.52
CA ILE A 492 -14.12 -16.78 17.35
C ILE A 492 -14.34 -17.99 16.45
N LEU A 493 -14.07 -17.82 15.16
CA LEU A 493 -14.02 -18.87 14.14
C LEU A 493 -12.88 -19.85 14.45
N SER A 494 -13.04 -21.10 14.01
CA SER A 494 -11.91 -22.04 13.95
C SER A 494 -10.92 -21.64 12.86
N LYS A 495 -9.70 -22.18 12.92
CA LYS A 495 -8.68 -21.96 11.89
C LYS A 495 -9.19 -22.37 10.51
N GLU A 496 -9.86 -23.50 10.41
CA GLU A 496 -10.41 -24.04 9.16
C GLU A 496 -11.47 -23.10 8.58
N GLN A 497 -12.40 -22.60 9.41
CA GLN A 497 -13.43 -21.64 9.00
C GLN A 497 -12.80 -20.32 8.55
N ALA A 498 -11.78 -19.85 9.26
CA ALA A 498 -11.08 -18.62 8.95
C ALA A 498 -10.31 -18.74 7.61
N VAL A 499 -9.63 -19.86 7.37
CA VAL A 499 -8.97 -20.15 6.08
C VAL A 499 -9.99 -20.25 4.95
N GLU A 500 -11.14 -20.90 5.17
CA GLU A 500 -12.20 -20.99 4.16
C GLU A 500 -12.73 -19.60 3.78
N SER A 501 -12.99 -18.73 4.77
CA SER A 501 -13.39 -17.34 4.53
C SER A 501 -12.30 -16.54 3.81
N PHE A 502 -11.04 -16.70 4.19
CA PHE A 502 -9.90 -16.05 3.54
C PHE A 502 -9.79 -16.46 2.06
N LEU A 503 -9.87 -17.76 1.77
CA LEU A 503 -9.72 -18.30 0.41
C LEU A 503 -10.94 -18.05 -0.49
N LYS A 504 -12.12 -17.72 0.06
CA LYS A 504 -13.25 -17.17 -0.72
C LYS A 504 -12.92 -15.81 -1.32
N ALA A 505 -12.22 -14.96 -0.58
CA ALA A 505 -11.77 -13.65 -1.07
C ALA A 505 -10.49 -13.75 -1.91
N ARG A 506 -9.60 -14.69 -1.58
CA ARG A 506 -8.30 -14.90 -2.25
C ARG A 506 -8.07 -16.37 -2.58
N PRO A 507 -8.64 -16.87 -3.68
CA PRO A 507 -8.51 -18.28 -4.05
C PRO A 507 -7.05 -18.71 -4.20
N LEU A 508 -6.74 -19.94 -3.75
CA LEU A 508 -5.48 -20.59 -4.08
C LEU A 508 -5.47 -20.93 -5.57
N THR A 509 -4.54 -20.36 -6.32
CA THR A 509 -4.35 -20.66 -7.74
C THR A 509 -2.94 -21.19 -7.98
N LEU A 510 -2.83 -22.07 -8.97
CA LEU A 510 -1.55 -22.62 -9.43
C LEU A 510 -0.82 -21.55 -10.24
N ASN A 511 0.42 -21.25 -9.89
CA ASN A 511 1.22 -20.23 -10.56
C ASN A 511 2.69 -20.65 -10.67
N TYR A 512 3.36 -20.19 -11.73
CA TYR A 512 4.80 -20.13 -11.76
C TYR A 512 5.30 -18.89 -11.01
N VAL A 513 6.29 -19.07 -10.15
CA VAL A 513 7.01 -18.00 -9.46
C VAL A 513 8.51 -18.15 -9.70
N ARG A 514 9.21 -17.01 -9.81
CA ARG A 514 10.66 -16.99 -9.94
C ARG A 514 11.28 -16.89 -8.56
N ILE A 515 12.21 -17.80 -8.25
CA ILE A 515 13.01 -17.74 -7.03
C ILE A 515 14.24 -16.91 -7.32
N TYR A 516 14.54 -15.95 -6.46
CA TYR A 516 15.73 -15.13 -6.51
C TYR A 516 16.65 -15.55 -5.37
N SER A 517 17.90 -15.85 -5.69
CA SER A 517 18.93 -16.29 -4.74
C SER A 517 20.00 -15.21 -4.63
N ASN A 518 20.14 -14.60 -3.45
CA ASN A 518 21.10 -13.53 -3.19
C ASN A 518 20.97 -12.35 -4.19
N GLY A 519 19.74 -12.00 -4.54
CA GLY A 519 19.44 -10.92 -5.49
C GLY A 519 19.56 -11.31 -6.96
N MET A 520 20.15 -12.47 -7.28
CA MET A 520 20.20 -12.98 -8.65
C MET A 520 18.96 -13.82 -8.96
N PRO A 521 18.41 -13.71 -10.18
CA PRO A 521 17.31 -14.54 -10.56
C PRO A 521 17.70 -16.02 -10.74
N GLY A 522 16.89 -16.92 -10.20
CA GLY A 522 17.02 -18.37 -10.33
C GLY A 522 15.86 -19.02 -11.09
N ASP A 523 15.66 -20.30 -10.80
CA ASP A 523 14.70 -21.17 -11.50
C ASP A 523 13.24 -20.84 -11.17
N LEU A 524 12.33 -21.30 -12.05
CA LEU A 524 10.90 -21.27 -11.80
C LEU A 524 10.47 -22.41 -10.88
N ARG A 525 9.55 -22.09 -9.98
CA ARG A 525 8.83 -23.05 -9.15
C ARG A 525 7.35 -22.94 -9.43
N LEU A 526 6.69 -24.09 -9.39
CA LEU A 526 5.25 -24.21 -9.57
C LEU A 526 4.62 -24.34 -8.17
N VAL A 527 3.76 -23.39 -7.81
CA VAL A 527 3.24 -23.24 -6.45
C VAL A 527 1.76 -22.87 -6.46
N TYR A 528 1.06 -23.21 -5.38
CA TYR A 528 -0.26 -22.66 -5.07
C TYR A 528 -0.11 -21.44 -4.17
N LEU A 529 -0.71 -20.31 -4.55
CA LEU A 529 -0.68 -19.05 -3.81
C LEU A 529 -2.07 -18.41 -3.70
N PRO A 530 -2.40 -17.75 -2.57
CA PRO A 530 -3.64 -17.00 -2.45
C PRO A 530 -3.48 -15.67 -3.18
N VAL A 531 -4.11 -15.54 -4.35
CA VAL A 531 -4.00 -14.35 -5.20
C VAL A 531 -5.40 -13.79 -5.48
N SER A 532 -5.50 -12.47 -5.65
CA SER A 532 -6.73 -11.88 -6.20
C SER A 532 -6.71 -12.05 -7.71
N GLN A 533 -7.83 -12.50 -8.29
CA GLN A 533 -7.98 -12.59 -9.74
C GLN A 533 -8.26 -11.23 -10.38
N ASP A 534 -8.86 -10.30 -9.64
CA ASP A 534 -9.09 -8.91 -10.05
C ASP A 534 -8.12 -8.00 -9.29
N ARG A 535 -7.27 -7.28 -10.04
CA ARG A 535 -6.24 -6.39 -9.45
C ARG A 535 -6.79 -5.06 -8.96
N SER A 536 -8.05 -4.75 -9.25
CA SER A 536 -8.72 -3.55 -8.75
C SER A 536 -9.36 -3.74 -7.37
N ILE A 537 -9.41 -4.97 -6.85
CA ILE A 537 -9.96 -5.26 -5.52
C ILE A 537 -8.87 -5.10 -4.46
N SER A 538 -9.17 -4.34 -3.41
CA SER A 538 -8.34 -4.23 -2.22
C SER A 538 -8.09 -5.61 -1.61
N ILE A 539 -6.83 -5.93 -1.29
CA ILE A 539 -6.46 -7.18 -0.63
C ILE A 539 -6.00 -6.92 0.80
N SER A 540 -6.21 -7.91 1.66
CA SER A 540 -5.64 -7.94 3.01
C SER A 540 -5.11 -9.33 3.34
N ASN A 541 -4.16 -9.36 4.27
CA ASN A 541 -3.66 -10.57 4.92
C ASN A 541 -4.27 -10.77 6.32
N ILE A 542 -5.15 -9.86 6.75
CA ILE A 542 -5.72 -9.81 8.10
C ILE A 542 -7.21 -10.12 8.00
N LEU A 543 -7.68 -11.08 8.77
CA LEU A 543 -9.08 -11.48 8.85
C LEU A 543 -9.56 -11.41 10.30
N ASP A 544 -10.69 -10.76 10.54
CA ASP A 544 -11.29 -10.68 11.87
C ASP A 544 -11.67 -12.07 12.36
N ALA A 545 -11.19 -12.46 13.55
CA ALA A 545 -11.38 -13.80 14.05
C ALA A 545 -12.83 -14.11 14.43
N LYS A 546 -13.73 -13.12 14.56
CA LYS A 546 -15.14 -13.32 14.89
C LYS A 546 -16.03 -13.27 13.65
N SER A 547 -15.90 -12.23 12.83
CA SER A 547 -16.77 -12.06 11.67
C SER A 547 -16.31 -12.86 10.45
N GLY A 548 -15.02 -13.15 10.35
CA GLY A 548 -14.43 -13.76 9.16
C GLY A 548 -14.25 -12.78 8.00
N GLU A 549 -14.43 -11.48 8.23
CA GLU A 549 -14.20 -10.44 7.23
C GLU A 549 -12.72 -10.07 7.16
N LEU A 550 -12.22 -9.81 5.95
CA LEU A 550 -10.91 -9.18 5.79
C LEU A 550 -10.93 -7.79 6.44
N LEU A 551 -9.83 -7.39 7.07
CA LEU A 551 -9.69 -6.08 7.71
C LEU A 551 -8.68 -5.22 6.97
N ASP A 552 -8.91 -3.92 6.95
CA ASP A 552 -7.90 -2.94 6.55
C ASP A 552 -6.84 -2.70 7.66
N TYR A 553 -5.88 -1.81 7.41
CA TYR A 553 -4.82 -1.48 8.37
C TYR A 553 -5.31 -0.73 9.63
N GLN A 554 -6.53 -0.19 9.60
CA GLN A 554 -7.22 0.46 10.73
C GLN A 554 -8.14 -0.52 11.48
N GLY A 555 -8.22 -1.76 11.01
CA GLY A 555 -8.99 -2.83 11.62
C GLY A 555 -10.47 -2.73 11.32
N LEU A 556 -10.88 -1.96 10.32
CA LEU A 556 -12.26 -1.95 9.83
C LEU A 556 -12.43 -3.06 8.78
N PRO A 557 -13.64 -3.62 8.61
CA PRO A 557 -13.92 -4.51 7.49
C PRO A 557 -13.46 -3.86 6.18
N LEU A 558 -12.68 -4.61 5.41
CA LEU A 558 -12.07 -4.13 4.18
C LEU A 558 -13.17 -3.66 3.25
N GLU A 559 -13.18 -2.35 2.98
CA GLU A 559 -14.12 -1.80 2.01
C GLU A 559 -13.91 -2.51 0.68
N LYS A 560 -15.00 -2.99 0.08
CA LYS A 560 -14.98 -3.56 -1.27
C LYS A 560 -14.65 -2.51 -2.35
N GLY A 561 -14.47 -1.25 -1.91
CA GLY A 561 -14.20 -0.11 -2.74
C GLY A 561 -15.42 0.34 -3.55
N PRO A 562 -15.32 1.53 -4.16
CA PRO A 562 -16.23 1.89 -5.24
C PRO A 562 -16.04 0.93 -6.41
N LYS A 563 -17.08 0.78 -7.22
CA LYS A 563 -17.05 0.02 -8.45
C LYS A 563 -17.83 0.75 -9.55
N PRO A 564 -17.50 0.54 -10.83
CA PRO A 564 -18.29 1.10 -11.91
C PRO A 564 -19.64 0.37 -12.03
N TYR A 565 -20.64 1.10 -12.55
CA TYR A 565 -21.97 0.61 -12.88
C TYR A 565 -22.19 0.67 -14.39
N ASN A 566 -22.52 -0.48 -14.98
CA ASN A 566 -22.85 -0.61 -16.39
C ASN A 566 -24.37 -0.68 -16.53
N PHE A 567 -25.01 0.49 -16.65
CA PHE A 567 -26.47 0.57 -16.67
C PHE A 567 -27.08 -0.09 -17.91
N THR A 568 -28.04 -0.98 -17.70
CA THR A 568 -28.65 -1.81 -18.76
C THR A 568 -29.92 -1.22 -19.37
N ASP A 569 -30.42 -0.11 -18.83
CA ASP A 569 -31.73 0.48 -19.12
C ASP A 569 -31.62 1.91 -19.69
N LEU A 570 -30.55 2.21 -20.43
CA LEU A 570 -30.30 3.54 -21.03
C LEU A 570 -30.70 3.66 -22.52
N GLU A 571 -31.24 2.61 -23.13
CA GLU A 571 -31.67 2.64 -24.53
C GLU A 571 -32.80 3.67 -24.72
N GLY A 572 -32.63 4.59 -25.67
CA GLY A 572 -33.60 5.67 -25.94
C GLY A 572 -33.68 6.77 -24.88
N VAL A 573 -32.81 6.75 -23.85
CA VAL A 573 -32.78 7.74 -22.78
C VAL A 573 -32.00 8.98 -23.20
N ASN A 574 -32.60 10.17 -23.08
CA ASN A 574 -31.87 11.42 -23.28
C ASN A 574 -30.77 11.58 -22.21
N GLY A 575 -29.54 11.87 -22.62
CA GLY A 575 -28.37 11.93 -21.73
C GLY A 575 -27.75 10.58 -21.39
N ALA A 576 -28.05 9.52 -22.15
CA ALA A 576 -27.53 8.17 -21.90
C ALA A 576 -26.00 8.12 -21.74
N SER A 577 -25.24 8.88 -22.54
CA SER A 577 -23.78 8.90 -22.45
C SER A 577 -23.28 9.59 -21.17
N GLU A 578 -23.89 10.71 -20.77
CA GLU A 578 -23.62 11.37 -19.49
C GLU A 578 -23.92 10.46 -18.30
N ILE A 579 -25.07 9.77 -18.33
CA ILE A 579 -25.49 8.85 -17.27
C ILE A 579 -24.55 7.64 -17.20
N ALA A 580 -24.16 7.07 -18.35
CA ALA A 580 -23.19 5.99 -18.41
C ALA A 580 -21.83 6.40 -17.82
N ALA A 581 -21.37 7.63 -18.09
CA ALA A 581 -20.13 8.15 -17.51
C ALA A 581 -20.21 8.31 -15.99
N LEU A 582 -21.34 8.79 -15.46
CA LEU A 582 -21.58 8.83 -14.00
C LEU A 582 -21.58 7.41 -13.40
N GLY A 583 -22.14 6.42 -14.10
CA GLY A 583 -22.10 5.02 -13.70
C GLY A 583 -20.68 4.45 -13.67
N GLN A 584 -19.87 4.69 -14.71
CA GLN A 584 -18.45 4.30 -14.72
C GLN A 584 -17.63 4.99 -13.63
N ALA A 585 -18.06 6.17 -13.20
CA ALA A 585 -17.51 6.87 -12.06
C ALA A 585 -18.02 6.36 -10.72
N GLY A 586 -18.78 5.26 -10.66
CA GLY A 586 -19.30 4.69 -9.41
C GLY A 586 -20.46 5.45 -8.77
N LEU A 587 -21.11 6.35 -9.51
CA LEU A 587 -22.26 7.12 -9.03
C LEU A 587 -23.59 6.47 -9.45
N PHE A 588 -24.67 6.79 -8.75
CA PHE A 588 -26.03 6.25 -9.00
C PHE A 588 -26.14 4.72 -8.96
N GLY A 589 -25.36 4.09 -8.08
CA GLY A 589 -25.33 2.64 -7.86
C GLY A 589 -26.41 2.05 -6.95
N ASP A 590 -27.40 2.85 -6.55
CA ASP A 590 -28.44 2.52 -5.58
C ASP A 590 -29.32 1.32 -6.01
N TYR A 591 -29.41 1.04 -7.31
CA TYR A 591 -30.08 -0.13 -7.88
C TYR A 591 -29.14 -1.06 -8.66
N GLY A 592 -27.84 -1.02 -8.35
CA GLY A 592 -26.84 -1.79 -9.09
C GLY A 592 -26.72 -1.35 -10.54
N ASN A 593 -26.89 -2.27 -11.50
CA ASN A 593 -26.75 -1.99 -12.94
C ASN A 593 -28.07 -1.56 -13.61
N SER A 594 -29.13 -1.24 -12.86
CA SER A 594 -30.34 -0.60 -13.41
C SER A 594 -30.36 0.85 -12.95
N PHE A 595 -30.41 1.82 -13.86
CA PHE A 595 -30.41 3.24 -13.52
C PHE A 595 -31.80 3.78 -13.17
N LYS A 596 -32.87 3.15 -13.67
CA LYS A 596 -34.27 3.58 -13.53
C LYS A 596 -34.54 4.99 -14.11
N PRO A 597 -34.28 5.23 -15.40
CA PRO A 597 -34.27 6.59 -15.98
C PRO A 597 -35.57 7.38 -15.81
N LEU A 598 -36.73 6.70 -15.81
CA LEU A 598 -38.06 7.32 -15.75
C LEU A 598 -38.59 7.54 -14.33
N GLU A 599 -37.95 6.98 -13.31
CA GLU A 599 -38.37 7.22 -11.92
C GLU A 599 -38.11 8.67 -11.52
N LYS A 600 -38.84 9.15 -10.51
CA LYS A 600 -38.64 10.50 -9.95
C LYS A 600 -37.28 10.56 -9.26
N MET A 601 -36.52 11.62 -9.48
CA MET A 601 -35.28 11.83 -8.74
C MET A 601 -35.58 12.10 -7.26
N ASN A 602 -34.89 11.36 -6.41
CA ASN A 602 -34.92 11.49 -4.96
C ASN A 602 -33.72 12.34 -4.47
N LEU A 603 -33.95 13.20 -3.47
CA LEU A 603 -32.94 14.12 -2.97
C LEU A 603 -31.69 13.40 -2.41
N GLY A 604 -31.87 12.33 -1.64
CA GLY A 604 -30.78 11.54 -1.07
C GLY A 604 -29.86 10.96 -2.15
N SER A 605 -30.45 10.43 -3.23
CA SER A 605 -29.68 9.89 -4.38
C SER A 605 -28.86 10.97 -5.08
N LEU A 606 -29.46 12.14 -5.36
CA LEU A 606 -28.77 13.26 -5.99
C LEU A 606 -27.61 13.79 -5.14
N LEU A 607 -27.87 14.04 -3.85
CA LEU A 607 -26.86 14.56 -2.92
C LEU A 607 -25.73 13.55 -2.69
N ARG A 608 -26.03 12.24 -2.66
CA ARG A 608 -25.01 11.20 -2.56
C ARG A 608 -24.08 11.23 -3.76
N ALA A 609 -24.62 11.30 -4.98
CA ALA A 609 -23.80 11.38 -6.19
C ALA A 609 -22.88 12.62 -6.17
N MET A 610 -23.42 13.78 -5.77
CA MET A 610 -22.64 15.03 -5.63
C MET A 610 -21.55 14.92 -4.55
N TYR A 611 -21.87 14.34 -3.40
CA TYR A 611 -20.92 14.22 -2.29
C TYR A 611 -19.77 13.27 -2.64
N LEU A 612 -20.10 12.10 -3.19
CA LEU A 612 -19.11 11.10 -3.62
C LEU A 612 -18.22 11.62 -4.75
N ASN A 613 -18.77 12.41 -5.67
CA ASN A 613 -17.97 13.10 -6.69
C ASN A 613 -17.03 14.15 -6.08
N ARG A 614 -17.48 14.93 -5.10
CA ARG A 614 -16.66 16.04 -4.56
C ARG A 614 -15.57 15.60 -3.59
N PHE A 615 -15.86 14.63 -2.74
CA PHE A 615 -14.98 14.22 -1.65
C PHE A 615 -14.33 12.84 -1.87
N GLY A 616 -14.54 12.25 -3.05
CA GLY A 616 -14.11 10.90 -3.36
C GLY A 616 -15.04 9.84 -2.77
N GLN A 617 -14.97 8.64 -3.33
CA GLN A 617 -15.84 7.53 -2.92
C GLN A 617 -15.25 6.68 -1.79
N TRP A 618 -13.94 6.46 -1.81
CA TRP A 618 -13.24 5.71 -0.77
C TRP A 618 -13.49 6.31 0.62
N GLY A 619 -13.93 5.48 1.57
CA GLY A 619 -14.31 5.93 2.92
C GLY A 619 -15.65 6.67 3.03
N ASN A 620 -16.36 6.93 1.92
CA ASN A 620 -17.61 7.68 1.90
C ASN A 620 -18.81 6.85 1.38
N THR A 621 -18.58 5.70 0.72
CA THR A 621 -19.66 4.85 0.18
C THR A 621 -20.60 4.30 1.26
N GLY A 622 -20.11 4.16 2.50
CA GLY A 622 -20.89 3.66 3.64
C GLY A 622 -21.79 4.70 4.32
N LEU A 623 -21.73 5.97 3.93
CA LEU A 623 -22.51 7.04 4.57
C LEU A 623 -24.02 6.84 4.37
N THR A 624 -24.78 6.98 5.45
CA THR A 624 -26.25 6.96 5.41
C THR A 624 -26.81 8.18 4.70
N GLU A 625 -28.05 8.10 4.21
CA GLU A 625 -28.72 9.21 3.52
C GLU A 625 -28.84 10.46 4.42
N SER A 626 -29.08 10.27 5.72
CA SER A 626 -29.14 11.35 6.71
C SER A 626 -27.79 12.04 6.91
N GLU A 627 -26.69 11.28 6.92
CA GLU A 627 -25.34 11.86 7.01
C GLU A 627 -24.99 12.65 5.75
N ILE A 628 -25.34 12.13 4.57
CA ILE A 628 -25.17 12.82 3.29
C ILE A 628 -25.96 14.13 3.28
N LEU A 629 -27.23 14.11 3.71
CA LEU A 629 -28.07 15.31 3.79
C LEU A 629 -27.45 16.35 4.73
N LYS A 630 -27.02 15.93 5.93
CA LYS A 630 -26.36 16.81 6.90
C LYS A 630 -25.11 17.46 6.29
N LYS A 631 -24.26 16.65 5.66
CA LYS A 631 -23.03 17.13 5.00
C LYS A 631 -23.34 18.09 3.85
N ALA A 632 -24.37 17.83 3.04
CA ALA A 632 -24.79 18.73 1.98
C ALA A 632 -25.28 20.09 2.50
N LYS A 633 -26.00 20.10 3.64
CA LYS A 633 -26.39 21.35 4.35
C LYS A 633 -25.16 22.09 4.89
N GLU A 634 -24.21 21.39 5.50
CA GLU A 634 -22.94 21.97 5.99
C GLU A 634 -22.10 22.60 4.87
N GLN A 635 -22.14 22.01 3.66
CA GLN A 635 -21.49 22.56 2.47
C GLN A 635 -22.28 23.69 1.79
N GLY A 636 -23.49 24.01 2.27
CA GLY A 636 -24.35 25.05 1.71
C GLY A 636 -25.02 24.68 0.38
N TRP A 637 -25.04 23.40 -0.01
CA TRP A 637 -25.67 22.95 -1.26
C TRP A 637 -27.19 22.94 -1.16
N LEU A 638 -27.72 22.56 0.01
CA LEU A 638 -29.14 22.54 0.31
C LEU A 638 -29.45 23.55 1.42
N LYS A 639 -30.33 24.52 1.14
CA LYS A 639 -30.80 25.52 2.12
C LYS A 639 -32.25 25.26 2.54
N GLU A 640 -32.95 24.46 1.77
CA GLU A 640 -34.36 24.12 1.91
C GLU A 640 -34.57 23.03 2.98
N GLU A 641 -35.72 23.07 3.66
CA GLU A 641 -36.09 22.04 4.65
C GLU A 641 -36.74 20.85 3.95
N MET A 642 -35.91 19.87 3.59
CA MET A 642 -36.28 18.64 2.90
C MET A 642 -35.69 17.40 3.57
N GLN A 643 -36.31 16.26 3.36
CA GLN A 643 -35.86 14.94 3.79
C GLN A 643 -35.18 14.19 2.63
N PRO A 644 -34.33 13.18 2.91
CA PRO A 644 -33.67 12.44 1.85
C PRO A 644 -34.66 11.78 0.88
N GLY A 645 -35.82 11.34 1.40
CA GLY A 645 -36.93 10.74 0.65
C GLY A 645 -37.66 11.65 -0.34
N ASP A 646 -37.49 12.98 -0.24
CA ASP A 646 -38.31 13.93 -0.98
C ASP A 646 -37.99 13.95 -2.49
N PRO A 647 -39.00 14.16 -3.34
CA PRO A 647 -38.80 14.33 -4.76
C PRO A 647 -38.10 15.66 -5.07
N VAL A 648 -37.22 15.65 -6.07
CA VAL A 648 -36.53 16.86 -6.53
C VAL A 648 -37.37 17.54 -7.60
N SER A 649 -37.82 18.78 -7.36
CA SER A 649 -38.40 19.62 -8.43
C SER A 649 -37.31 20.24 -9.29
N ARG A 650 -37.67 20.72 -10.49
CA ARG A 650 -36.72 21.36 -11.40
C ARG A 650 -36.09 22.61 -10.80
N GLU A 651 -36.83 23.36 -9.98
CA GLU A 651 -36.31 24.49 -9.19
C GLU A 651 -35.28 24.04 -8.15
N ILE A 652 -35.57 22.98 -7.38
CA ILE A 652 -34.62 22.46 -6.39
C ILE A 652 -33.35 21.94 -7.08
N LEU A 653 -33.49 21.26 -8.22
CA LEU A 653 -32.36 20.78 -9.01
C LEU A 653 -31.40 21.92 -9.37
N VAL A 654 -31.89 23.00 -9.98
CA VAL A 654 -31.01 24.10 -10.42
C VAL A 654 -30.38 24.85 -9.23
N LYS A 655 -31.14 25.05 -8.15
CA LYS A 655 -30.62 25.67 -6.91
C LYS A 655 -29.48 24.85 -6.31
N VAL A 656 -29.70 23.55 -6.13
CA VAL A 656 -28.71 22.62 -5.55
C VAL A 656 -27.47 22.49 -6.43
N LEU A 657 -27.64 22.32 -7.75
CA LEU A 657 -26.51 22.18 -8.68
C LEU A 657 -25.65 23.45 -8.76
N LEU A 658 -26.25 24.64 -8.86
CA LEU A 658 -25.47 25.89 -8.94
C LEU A 658 -24.74 26.22 -7.64
N ARG A 659 -25.32 25.92 -6.46
CA ARG A 659 -24.61 26.02 -5.18
C ARG A 659 -23.45 25.02 -5.10
N TYR A 660 -23.67 23.81 -5.59
CA TYR A 660 -22.65 22.77 -5.62
C TYR A 660 -21.42 23.16 -6.45
N ILE A 661 -21.61 23.81 -7.59
CA ILE A 661 -20.52 24.33 -8.44
C ILE A 661 -20.13 25.77 -8.11
N GLN A 662 -20.62 26.33 -7.00
CA GLN A 662 -20.27 27.66 -6.49
C GLN A 662 -20.59 28.84 -7.42
N LEU A 663 -21.66 28.71 -8.21
CA LEU A 663 -22.22 29.78 -9.06
C LEU A 663 -23.47 30.45 -8.45
N ASP A 664 -23.85 30.07 -7.23
CA ASP A 664 -25.02 30.59 -6.52
C ASP A 664 -24.94 32.10 -6.28
N LYS A 665 -23.77 32.65 -5.93
CA LYS A 665 -23.62 34.11 -5.77
C LYS A 665 -23.94 34.91 -7.04
N LEU A 666 -23.70 34.32 -8.21
CA LEU A 666 -24.12 34.94 -9.47
C LEU A 666 -25.64 34.78 -9.62
N ALA A 667 -26.15 33.56 -9.43
CA ALA A 667 -27.58 33.26 -9.53
C ALA A 667 -28.46 34.11 -8.61
N GLU A 668 -27.96 34.52 -7.45
CA GLU A 668 -28.64 35.35 -6.46
C GLU A 668 -28.66 36.86 -6.80
N LEU A 669 -28.02 37.29 -7.91
CA LEU A 669 -28.11 38.67 -8.38
C LEU A 669 -29.52 38.98 -8.90
N ASN A 670 -30.11 40.07 -8.39
CA ASN A 670 -31.47 40.49 -8.77
C ASN A 670 -31.44 41.42 -9.99
N ASP A 671 -32.58 41.50 -10.68
CA ASP A 671 -32.88 42.48 -11.76
C ASP A 671 -32.03 42.40 -13.04
N ILE A 672 -31.14 41.42 -13.17
CA ILE A 672 -30.27 41.25 -14.35
C ILE A 672 -30.63 40.04 -15.23
N TYR A 673 -31.54 39.18 -14.77
CA TYR A 673 -31.84 37.90 -15.40
C TYR A 673 -33.16 37.91 -16.17
N GLN A 674 -33.16 37.24 -17.32
CA GLN A 674 -34.35 36.98 -18.14
C GLN A 674 -34.30 35.55 -18.67
N VAL A 675 -35.46 34.90 -18.77
CA VAL A 675 -35.62 33.57 -19.37
C VAL A 675 -36.71 33.61 -20.45
N LYS A 676 -36.58 32.77 -21.48
CA LYS A 676 -37.48 32.76 -22.65
C LYS A 676 -38.41 31.54 -22.65
N PHE A 677 -39.04 31.26 -21.51
CA PHE A 677 -40.03 30.19 -21.36
C PHE A 677 -41.45 30.76 -21.28
N GLN A 678 -42.43 30.04 -21.83
CA GLN A 678 -43.84 30.46 -21.85
C GLN A 678 -44.44 30.55 -20.45
N ASP A 679 -43.95 29.72 -19.54
CA ASP A 679 -44.37 29.61 -18.15
C ASP A 679 -43.39 30.29 -17.17
N ALA A 680 -42.56 31.22 -17.66
CA ALA A 680 -41.60 31.97 -16.83
C ALA A 680 -42.25 32.68 -15.62
N ALA A 681 -43.54 33.03 -15.71
CA ALA A 681 -44.30 33.61 -14.62
C ALA A 681 -44.52 32.67 -13.42
N GLN A 682 -44.30 31.35 -13.57
CA GLN A 682 -44.38 30.36 -12.49
C GLN A 682 -43.06 30.23 -11.71
N ILE A 683 -41.98 30.87 -12.16
CA ILE A 683 -40.68 30.81 -11.51
C ILE A 683 -40.71 31.72 -10.27
N ASN A 684 -40.33 31.17 -9.12
CA ASN A 684 -40.15 31.98 -7.92
C ASN A 684 -39.08 33.06 -8.16
N PRO A 685 -39.27 34.32 -7.70
CA PRO A 685 -38.32 35.40 -7.97
C PRO A 685 -36.87 35.10 -7.56
N ASP A 686 -36.68 34.39 -6.45
CA ASP A 686 -35.37 33.96 -5.94
C ASP A 686 -34.73 32.82 -6.74
N ALA A 687 -35.49 32.16 -7.63
CA ALA A 687 -35.03 31.11 -8.52
C ALA A 687 -34.73 31.60 -9.94
N LEU A 688 -35.12 32.84 -10.30
CA LEU A 688 -35.01 33.35 -11.67
C LEU A 688 -33.57 33.31 -12.20
N GLY A 689 -32.60 33.79 -11.40
CA GLY A 689 -31.20 33.76 -11.78
C GLY A 689 -30.62 32.35 -11.86
N PHE A 690 -31.10 31.43 -11.02
CA PHE A 690 -30.71 30.02 -11.08
C PHE A 690 -31.14 29.38 -12.40
N PHE A 691 -32.40 29.57 -12.81
CA PHE A 691 -32.88 29.08 -14.11
C PHE A 691 -32.17 29.75 -15.28
N ALA A 692 -31.97 31.07 -15.23
CA ALA A 692 -31.28 31.80 -16.29
C ALA A 692 -29.86 31.28 -16.52
N LEU A 693 -29.08 31.08 -15.45
CA LEU A 693 -27.74 30.51 -15.54
C LEU A 693 -27.78 29.05 -15.99
N ALA A 694 -28.60 28.20 -15.36
CA ALA A 694 -28.65 26.77 -15.68
C ALA A 694 -29.04 26.50 -17.14
N SER A 695 -30.01 27.25 -17.68
CA SER A 695 -30.41 27.12 -19.09
C SER A 695 -29.37 27.71 -20.05
N SER A 696 -28.78 28.86 -19.73
CA SER A 696 -27.78 29.51 -20.61
C SER A 696 -26.46 28.75 -20.70
N THR A 697 -26.08 28.07 -19.61
CA THR A 697 -24.88 27.22 -19.53
C THR A 697 -25.09 25.82 -20.12
N GLY A 698 -26.35 25.46 -20.45
CA GLY A 698 -26.72 24.14 -20.94
C GLY A 698 -26.76 23.05 -19.87
N ILE A 699 -26.62 23.40 -18.57
CA ILE A 699 -26.78 22.49 -17.44
C ILE A 699 -28.20 21.91 -17.46
N LEU A 700 -29.21 22.78 -17.53
CA LEU A 700 -30.60 22.40 -17.70
C LEU A 700 -30.99 22.55 -19.17
N LYS A 701 -31.27 21.43 -19.85
CA LYS A 701 -31.88 21.43 -21.18
C LYS A 701 -33.34 21.03 -21.07
N VAL A 702 -34.20 21.88 -21.60
CA VAL A 702 -35.64 21.66 -21.69
C VAL A 702 -36.00 21.55 -23.17
N GLU A 703 -36.73 20.51 -23.55
CA GLU A 703 -37.25 20.38 -24.91
C GLU A 703 -38.51 21.24 -25.07
N GLY A 704 -38.48 22.20 -25.99
CA GLY A 704 -39.61 23.10 -26.24
C GLY A 704 -39.53 24.42 -25.46
N GLN A 705 -40.68 25.07 -25.24
CA GLN A 705 -40.78 26.41 -24.65
C GLN A 705 -41.38 26.42 -23.23
N VAL A 706 -41.65 25.26 -22.63
CA VAL A 706 -42.26 25.15 -21.29
C VAL A 706 -41.23 24.57 -20.32
N LEU A 707 -40.87 25.32 -19.28
CA LEU A 707 -39.87 24.96 -18.28
C LEU A 707 -40.41 23.99 -17.23
N ALA A 708 -41.66 24.16 -16.82
CA ALA A 708 -42.32 23.50 -15.70
C ALA A 708 -41.48 23.57 -14.40
N PRO A 709 -41.23 24.76 -13.83
CA PRO A 709 -40.24 24.95 -12.75
C PRO A 709 -40.54 24.16 -11.47
N LEU A 710 -41.82 23.89 -11.18
CA LEU A 710 -42.26 23.20 -9.96
C LEU A 710 -42.45 21.68 -10.13
N GLU A 711 -42.36 21.16 -11.35
CA GLU A 711 -42.53 19.73 -11.60
C GLU A 711 -41.34 18.92 -11.11
N THR A 712 -41.61 17.68 -10.67
CA THR A 712 -40.57 16.71 -10.30
C THR A 712 -39.80 16.25 -11.53
N VAL A 713 -38.48 16.28 -11.45
CA VAL A 713 -37.61 15.79 -12.52
C VAL A 713 -37.45 14.27 -12.48
N SER A 714 -37.23 13.68 -13.65
CA SER A 714 -36.84 12.26 -13.74
C SER A 714 -35.40 12.04 -13.27
N ARG A 715 -35.05 10.79 -12.97
CA ARG A 715 -33.67 10.40 -12.64
C ARG A 715 -32.72 10.75 -13.78
N ALA A 716 -33.11 10.47 -15.02
CA ALA A 716 -32.30 10.77 -16.21
C ALA A 716 -32.04 12.27 -16.37
N GLU A 717 -33.07 13.10 -16.20
CA GLU A 717 -32.94 14.56 -16.30
C GLU A 717 -31.97 15.11 -15.24
N ALA A 718 -32.14 14.73 -13.97
CA ALA A 718 -31.29 15.20 -12.88
C ALA A 718 -29.84 14.72 -12.99
N ALA A 719 -29.61 13.45 -13.34
CA ALA A 719 -28.25 12.93 -13.52
C ALA A 719 -27.54 13.60 -14.70
N THR A 720 -28.25 13.79 -15.82
CA THR A 720 -27.71 14.50 -16.99
C THR A 720 -27.34 15.95 -16.63
N ALA A 721 -28.21 16.64 -15.87
CA ALA A 721 -27.94 17.99 -15.40
C ALA A 721 -26.73 18.04 -14.44
N LEU A 722 -26.59 17.06 -13.54
CA LEU A 722 -25.43 16.94 -12.66
C LEU A 722 -24.14 16.78 -13.48
N PHE A 723 -24.09 15.86 -14.43
CA PHE A 723 -22.91 15.66 -15.28
C PHE A 723 -22.50 16.96 -15.98
N ARG A 724 -23.47 17.66 -16.56
CA ARG A 724 -23.21 18.94 -17.26
C ARG A 724 -22.79 20.05 -16.31
N ALA A 725 -23.36 20.10 -15.10
CA ALA A 725 -22.95 21.05 -14.06
C ALA A 725 -21.48 20.87 -13.69
N LEU A 726 -21.01 19.62 -13.57
CA LEU A 726 -19.61 19.36 -13.27
C LEU A 726 -18.66 19.96 -14.31
N GLY A 727 -19.07 20.07 -15.58
CA GLY A 727 -18.31 20.75 -16.65
C GLY A 727 -17.98 22.22 -16.37
N TRP A 728 -18.69 22.86 -15.44
CA TRP A 728 -18.51 24.25 -15.03
C TRP A 728 -17.73 24.42 -13.72
N ARG A 729 -17.29 23.31 -13.12
CA ARG A 729 -16.46 23.31 -11.91
C ARG A 729 -15.01 23.66 -12.30
N LYS A 730 -14.35 24.50 -11.51
CA LYS A 730 -12.93 24.85 -11.68
C LYS A 730 -12.06 24.17 -10.63
#